data_AF-A0A518ETJ7-F1
#
_entry.id   AF-A0A518ETJ7-F1
#
_cell.length_a   1.000
_cell.length_b   1.000
_cell.length_c   1.000
_cell.angle_alpha   90.00
_cell.angle_beta   90.00
_cell.angle_gamma   90.00
#
_symmetry.space_group_name_H-M   'P 1'
#
loop_
_entity.id
_entity.type
_entity.pdbx_description
1 polymer ?
#
loop_
_entity_poly.entity_id
_entity_poly.type
_entity_poly.pdbx_seq_one_letter_code
_entity_poly.pdbx_strand_id
1 'polypeptide(L)'
;MKQDSTMRTNTIHRLFAVGSAALAITMAPAFALGDDGPFLAENGLLVMEMESGSPTGSWLTETNLSGFTGESYLRWNGGNLFNTPGQDVFAFDFEIAEAGRYHFRLRNRHDHPDSTEANDVWVRLDGGAWVKTFSWQRGQWTWTTQHEFSHTDKPDAEYQLTAGLHRLEFSGRSQDFMLDRIHLFHDGAANPLSLAHPESNRGSTNDSPIAAARVVPGEVPVDDGFSTTVTLDSSNCVDPDGDALSVFWQIRGARFVDGTGPRSRTARIRVKGDFAVPVRLQVTDTISADDYDFGFVNQVGTAGRVDGAGMVWHPVTVSFRGPATNERATAPNPFLDYRFNLKLTRPDGTDMVVPGFFDGDGLGNGEGNVWRARFTPDAPGIWTYTASFRSGETVANSLDDHAGEAVYFDGATGRFGVLEGDSQAPGLLGKGRLDYVNDFYLQHQGSGKPFIKTGTNSPENFMGYAGFDGVQDNGGVGIIHEFAPHVQDWNPGDPLFVSSTSGVDSKGIIGALNYLGEQGVNSLYFLPMNLGGDGQETTPFVGYEKTHFDKTHYDISRLHQWNHVLNHAQEQGILVQFVLAETEWANEHWLDEGEMGTERKLFFRELVARFGYLNGVKWNLCEENDYPIETLREMASYMKAIDAYRHPVAVHTHPNDVAIYQDLVGDPLFDAASVQYAPSLSDNLTQMVRNMTQAAGRRWIVDMDENGTWNVGANGSNSDEMRKEVLYDVLFSNGGIEWYAGYHTLPLGGDVKMENFRTRESLFRFSRIAREFLEEHVDFQALVPMDHIVTTATEQFGGAEAMGLPGNDVVIFLPDALDAPSLSLLNLHGTFRVRWFDPRTGEEVAQGPTLEGGQTQPLQVMVSQPELDWIVFLDRD
;
A
#
# COMPACT_ATOMS: atom_id res chain seq x y z
N MET A 1 -64.92 4.55 54.79
CA MET A 1 -65.62 3.48 54.04
C MET A 1 -65.83 3.99 52.63
N LYS A 2 -65.42 3.19 51.64
CA LYS A 2 -65.38 3.38 50.17
C LYS A 2 -64.06 3.94 49.60
N GLN A 3 -63.58 3.17 48.62
CA GLN A 3 -62.25 3.10 48.00
C GLN A 3 -62.05 4.16 46.91
N ASP A 4 -60.79 4.57 46.73
CA ASP A 4 -60.24 5.13 45.48
C ASP A 4 -59.46 4.02 44.76
N SER A 5 -59.62 3.93 43.43
CA SER A 5 -58.88 2.99 42.57
C SER A 5 -58.10 3.73 41.48
N THR A 6 -56.78 3.51 41.48
CA THR A 6 -55.78 3.94 40.50
C THR A 6 -55.85 3.12 39.21
N MET A 7 -55.81 3.79 38.05
CA MET A 7 -55.64 3.20 36.72
C MET A 7 -54.15 3.09 36.35
N ARG A 8 -53.71 1.91 35.92
CA ARG A 8 -52.51 1.71 35.08
C ARG A 8 -52.74 0.58 34.06
N THR A 9 -52.43 0.93 32.81
CA THR A 9 -51.86 0.12 31.69
C THR A 9 -52.31 -1.32 31.47
N ASN A 10 -52.79 -1.60 30.24
CA ASN A 10 -52.40 -2.78 29.46
C ASN A 10 -52.90 -2.64 28.01
N THR A 11 -51.98 -2.58 27.04
CA THR A 11 -52.26 -2.67 25.60
C THR A 11 -51.83 -4.04 25.09
N ILE A 12 -52.75 -4.70 24.39
CA ILE A 12 -52.61 -6.05 23.83
C ILE A 12 -51.93 -5.96 22.46
N HIS A 13 -50.80 -6.65 22.29
CA HIS A 13 -50.18 -6.93 20.99
C HIS A 13 -50.83 -8.15 20.32
N ARG A 14 -51.15 -8.02 19.02
CA ARG A 14 -51.49 -9.14 18.13
C ARG A 14 -50.23 -9.59 17.40
N LEU A 15 -49.86 -10.84 17.63
CA LEU A 15 -48.84 -11.60 16.87
C LEU A 15 -49.32 -11.83 15.43
N PHE A 16 -48.48 -11.48 14.46
CA PHE A 16 -48.38 -12.18 13.18
C PHE A 16 -47.05 -12.94 13.18
N ALA A 17 -47.11 -14.26 13.12
CA ALA A 17 -45.96 -15.13 12.97
C ALA A 17 -45.63 -15.29 11.49
N VAL A 18 -44.47 -14.79 11.07
CA VAL A 18 -43.79 -15.17 9.82
C VAL A 18 -42.43 -15.71 10.26
N GLY A 19 -42.16 -16.96 9.91
CA GLY A 19 -41.00 -17.71 10.39
C GLY A 19 -39.69 -17.12 9.89
N SER A 20 -38.79 -16.82 10.81
CA SER A 20 -37.38 -16.60 10.54
C SER A 20 -36.74 -17.94 10.18
N ALA A 21 -36.41 -18.13 8.91
CA ALA A 21 -35.32 -19.03 8.54
C ALA A 21 -34.03 -18.26 8.83
N ALA A 22 -33.42 -18.52 9.99
CA ALA A 22 -32.06 -18.09 10.25
C ALA A 22 -31.16 -18.85 9.27
N LEU A 23 -30.63 -18.16 8.26
CA LEU A 23 -29.47 -18.63 7.53
C LEU A 23 -28.28 -18.38 8.46
N ALA A 24 -27.94 -19.38 9.27
CA ALA A 24 -26.70 -19.39 10.03
C ALA A 24 -25.55 -19.44 9.01
N ILE A 25 -24.92 -18.30 8.75
CA ILE A 25 -23.58 -18.28 8.18
C ILE A 25 -22.67 -18.81 9.29
N THR A 26 -22.34 -20.08 9.22
CA THR A 26 -21.22 -20.64 9.98
C THR A 26 -19.97 -20.01 9.41
N MET A 27 -19.43 -18.99 10.09
CA MET A 27 -18.01 -18.66 9.94
C MET A 27 -17.21 -19.92 10.25
N ALA A 28 -16.31 -20.32 9.35
CA ALA A 28 -15.29 -21.27 9.70
C ALA A 28 -14.50 -20.69 10.88
N PRO A 29 -14.23 -21.47 11.95
CA PRO A 29 -13.42 -20.97 13.04
C PRO A 29 -12.04 -20.59 12.50
N ALA A 30 -11.53 -19.42 12.89
CA ALA A 30 -10.12 -19.11 12.74
C ALA A 30 -9.34 -20.17 13.53
N PHE A 31 -8.57 -21.00 12.81
CA PHE A 31 -7.67 -21.97 13.44
C PHE A 31 -6.39 -21.24 13.83
N ALA A 32 -5.87 -21.52 15.03
CA ALA A 32 -4.50 -21.14 15.35
C ALA A 32 -3.55 -22.01 14.51
N LEU A 33 -2.64 -21.37 13.78
CA LEU A 33 -1.56 -22.05 13.07
C LEU A 33 -0.70 -22.84 14.06
N GLY A 34 -0.19 -23.99 13.64
CA GLY A 34 0.88 -24.68 14.37
C GLY A 34 2.20 -23.91 14.29
N ASP A 35 3.06 -24.09 15.29
CA ASP A 35 4.33 -23.35 15.49
C ASP A 35 5.31 -23.38 14.31
N ASP A 36 5.13 -24.27 13.32
CA ASP A 36 6.02 -24.43 12.15
C ASP A 36 5.47 -23.84 10.84
N GLY A 37 4.30 -23.17 10.86
CA GLY A 37 3.65 -22.59 9.68
C GLY A 37 3.11 -23.60 8.63
N PRO A 38 2.40 -23.14 7.58
CA PRO A 38 1.74 -24.01 6.62
C PRO A 38 2.72 -24.61 5.60
N PHE A 39 2.45 -25.83 5.14
CA PHE A 39 3.14 -26.41 3.99
C PHE A 39 2.80 -25.66 2.70
N LEU A 40 3.79 -25.37 1.87
CA LEU A 40 3.62 -24.64 0.61
C LEU A 40 3.62 -25.60 -0.58
N ALA A 41 2.63 -25.44 -1.47
CA ALA A 41 2.59 -26.20 -2.70
C ALA A 41 3.66 -25.73 -3.68
N GLU A 42 4.43 -26.66 -4.24
CA GLU A 42 5.40 -26.38 -5.29
C GLU A 42 4.97 -27.09 -6.58
N ASN A 43 4.81 -26.33 -7.66
CA ASN A 43 4.38 -26.86 -8.97
C ASN A 43 3.08 -27.70 -8.88
N GLY A 44 2.14 -27.25 -8.06
CA GLY A 44 0.85 -27.93 -7.86
C GLY A 44 0.93 -29.21 -7.03
N LEU A 45 2.01 -29.48 -6.29
CA LEU A 45 2.17 -30.65 -5.42
C LEU A 45 2.52 -30.23 -3.99
N LEU A 46 1.81 -30.82 -3.03
CA LEU A 46 2.13 -30.83 -1.60
C LEU A 46 2.53 -32.23 -1.17
N VAL A 47 3.63 -32.33 -0.45
CA VAL A 47 4.14 -33.57 0.15
C VAL A 47 4.28 -33.36 1.66
N MET A 48 3.62 -34.19 2.46
CA MET A 48 3.66 -34.11 3.93
C MET A 48 3.91 -35.51 4.51
N GLU A 49 4.93 -35.64 5.35
CA GLU A 49 5.21 -36.88 6.08
C GLU A 49 4.31 -36.96 7.31
N MET A 50 3.83 -38.15 7.66
CA MET A 50 2.80 -38.30 8.70
C MET A 50 3.32 -37.91 10.10
N GLU A 51 4.60 -38.13 10.37
CA GLU A 51 5.28 -37.71 11.60
C GLU A 51 5.37 -36.19 11.77
N SER A 52 5.35 -35.42 10.68
CA SER A 52 5.37 -33.95 10.71
C SER A 52 4.06 -33.35 11.22
N GLY A 53 2.98 -34.14 11.29
CA GLY A 53 1.68 -33.73 11.80
C GLY A 53 1.57 -33.69 13.33
N SER A 54 2.65 -33.97 14.06
CA SER A 54 2.69 -34.02 15.53
C SER A 54 1.55 -34.85 16.16
N PRO A 55 1.39 -36.14 15.77
CA PRO A 55 0.32 -37.00 16.26
C PRO A 55 0.44 -37.25 17.77
N THR A 56 -0.70 -37.26 18.46
CA THR A 56 -0.77 -37.47 19.92
C THR A 56 -1.71 -38.63 20.29
N GLY A 57 -1.83 -38.94 21.58
CA GLY A 57 -2.79 -39.94 22.06
C GLY A 57 -2.43 -41.37 21.66
N SER A 58 -3.35 -42.06 20.98
CA SER A 58 -3.22 -43.48 20.62
C SER A 58 -2.50 -43.75 19.29
N TRP A 59 -1.98 -42.71 18.63
CA TRP A 59 -1.10 -42.85 17.48
C TRP A 59 0.30 -43.26 17.94
N LEU A 60 0.85 -44.31 17.35
CA LEU A 60 2.21 -44.75 17.60
C LEU A 60 3.10 -44.46 16.41
N THR A 61 4.22 -43.81 16.65
CA THR A 61 5.30 -43.61 15.68
C THR A 61 6.21 -44.82 15.68
N GLU A 62 6.37 -45.47 14.53
CA GLU A 62 7.06 -46.75 14.38
C GLU A 62 8.04 -46.76 13.20
N THR A 63 9.05 -47.64 13.26
CA THR A 63 10.12 -47.75 12.25
C THR A 63 10.47 -49.20 11.89
N ASN A 64 9.69 -50.17 12.41
CA ASN A 64 10.00 -51.60 12.32
C ASN A 64 9.59 -52.27 11.00
N LEU A 65 8.92 -51.56 10.09
CA LEU A 65 8.62 -52.01 8.73
C LEU A 65 9.57 -51.36 7.74
N SER A 66 9.75 -51.94 6.56
CA SER A 66 10.54 -51.31 5.49
C SER A 66 9.64 -50.66 4.44
N GLY A 67 10.20 -49.70 3.71
CA GLY A 67 9.56 -49.09 2.54
C GLY A 67 8.64 -47.90 2.84
N PHE A 68 8.54 -47.45 4.09
CA PHE A 68 7.96 -46.15 4.45
C PHE A 68 8.93 -45.00 4.05
N THR A 69 8.47 -43.76 4.00
CA THR A 69 9.27 -42.54 3.72
C THR A 69 9.53 -41.76 5.01
N GLY A 70 10.23 -40.62 4.95
CA GLY A 70 10.54 -39.86 6.16
C GLY A 70 11.40 -40.62 7.19
N GLU A 71 11.24 -40.24 8.46
CA GLU A 71 11.90 -40.83 9.62
C GLU A 71 11.11 -42.00 10.22
N SER A 72 9.79 -42.03 10.03
CA SER A 72 8.90 -43.04 10.62
C SER A 72 7.56 -43.17 9.92
N TYR A 73 6.70 -44.08 10.38
CA TYR A 73 5.29 -44.12 10.00
C TYR A 73 4.40 -44.16 11.24
N LEU A 74 3.13 -43.82 11.08
CA LEU A 74 2.15 -43.87 12.16
C LEU A 74 1.30 -45.14 12.11
N ARG A 75 1.03 -45.74 13.26
CA ARG A 75 0.04 -46.80 13.44
C ARG A 75 -1.02 -46.37 14.44
N TRP A 76 -2.30 -46.61 14.11
CA TRP A 76 -3.37 -46.45 15.08
C TRP A 76 -3.39 -47.60 16.07
N ASN A 77 -3.07 -47.34 17.35
CA ASN A 77 -3.05 -48.35 18.41
C ASN A 77 -4.32 -48.33 19.28
N GLY A 78 -5.22 -47.37 19.06
CA GLY A 78 -6.52 -47.32 19.70
C GLY A 78 -7.47 -48.42 19.21
N GLY A 79 -8.62 -48.55 19.86
CA GLY A 79 -9.68 -49.45 19.40
C GLY A 79 -10.36 -48.96 18.11
N ASN A 80 -11.25 -49.78 17.55
CA ASN A 80 -12.06 -49.42 16.38
C ASN A 80 -13.08 -48.31 16.72
N LEU A 81 -13.04 -47.19 16.00
CA LEU A 81 -13.87 -45.99 16.19
C LEU A 81 -14.79 -45.72 15.00
N PHE A 82 -15.58 -46.73 14.62
CA PHE A 82 -16.36 -46.72 13.38
C PHE A 82 -17.48 -45.68 13.31
N ASN A 83 -17.92 -45.13 14.44
CA ASN A 83 -19.00 -44.14 14.54
C ASN A 83 -18.62 -42.97 15.47
N THR A 84 -17.33 -42.80 15.76
CA THR A 84 -16.87 -41.82 16.76
C THR A 84 -15.59 -41.14 16.27
N PRO A 85 -15.64 -40.41 15.14
CA PRO A 85 -14.49 -39.66 14.65
C PRO A 85 -14.12 -38.50 15.60
N GLY A 86 -12.96 -37.88 15.36
CA GLY A 86 -12.48 -36.74 16.15
C GLY A 86 -11.80 -37.13 17.46
N GLN A 87 -11.38 -38.38 17.60
CA GLN A 87 -10.52 -38.83 18.70
C GLN A 87 -9.05 -38.77 18.30
N ASP A 88 -8.19 -38.33 19.23
CA ASP A 88 -6.74 -38.19 19.05
C ASP A 88 -6.39 -37.52 17.71
N VAL A 89 -6.95 -36.33 17.48
CA VAL A 89 -6.82 -35.58 16.23
C VAL A 89 -5.44 -34.97 16.10
N PHE A 90 -4.88 -35.04 14.90
CA PHE A 90 -3.72 -34.25 14.48
C PHE A 90 -3.95 -33.71 13.07
N ALA A 91 -3.16 -32.72 12.66
CA ALA A 91 -3.49 -31.90 11.51
C ALA A 91 -2.25 -31.41 10.74
N PHE A 92 -2.50 -31.00 9.50
CA PHE A 92 -1.59 -30.28 8.64
C PHE A 92 -2.27 -29.00 8.16
N ASP A 93 -1.60 -27.87 8.33
CA ASP A 93 -1.98 -26.61 7.68
C ASP A 93 -1.15 -26.49 6.39
N PHE A 94 -1.76 -26.05 5.30
CA PHE A 94 -1.09 -25.90 4.01
C PHE A 94 -1.72 -24.77 3.19
N GLU A 95 -0.92 -24.18 2.32
CA GLU A 95 -1.35 -23.10 1.44
C GLU A 95 -1.14 -23.49 -0.02
N ILE A 96 -2.13 -23.15 -0.84
CA ILE A 96 -2.08 -23.34 -2.28
C ILE A 96 -2.39 -22.02 -2.99
N ALA A 97 -1.61 -21.70 -4.02
CA ALA A 97 -1.84 -20.49 -4.84
C ALA A 97 -2.86 -20.72 -5.97
N GLU A 98 -3.01 -21.96 -6.43
CA GLU A 98 -3.88 -22.31 -7.55
C GLU A 98 -5.17 -22.95 -7.02
N ALA A 99 -6.32 -22.27 -7.22
CA ALA A 99 -7.62 -22.87 -6.96
C ALA A 99 -7.88 -23.99 -7.99
N GLY A 100 -8.44 -25.12 -7.56
CA GLY A 100 -8.64 -26.23 -8.49
C GLY A 100 -9.02 -27.54 -7.83
N ARG A 101 -8.99 -28.60 -8.64
CA ARG A 101 -9.23 -29.97 -8.18
C ARG A 101 -7.89 -30.56 -7.73
N TYR A 102 -7.84 -31.01 -6.49
CA TYR A 102 -6.67 -31.65 -5.91
C TYR A 102 -6.96 -33.12 -5.59
N HIS A 103 -6.06 -33.99 -6.03
CA HIS A 103 -6.06 -35.41 -5.74
C HIS A 103 -5.42 -35.65 -4.38
N PHE A 104 -6.17 -36.20 -3.44
CA PHE A 104 -5.66 -36.58 -2.13
C PHE A 104 -5.20 -38.05 -2.16
N ARG A 105 -3.91 -38.28 -1.93
CA ARG A 105 -3.34 -39.63 -1.89
C ARG A 105 -2.60 -39.82 -0.58
N LEU A 106 -3.11 -40.74 0.22
CA LEU A 106 -2.55 -41.12 1.51
C LEU A 106 -1.81 -42.44 1.35
N ARG A 107 -0.51 -42.43 1.57
CA ARG A 107 0.31 -43.63 1.59
C ARG A 107 0.00 -44.40 2.86
N ASN A 108 -0.61 -45.58 2.69
CA ASN A 108 -1.15 -46.36 3.78
C ASN A 108 -0.81 -47.85 3.65
N ARG A 109 -0.95 -48.59 4.76
CA ARG A 109 -0.75 -50.03 4.85
C ARG A 109 -1.67 -50.63 5.91
N HIS A 110 -2.08 -51.87 5.67
CA HIS A 110 -2.62 -52.74 6.72
C HIS A 110 -2.23 -54.20 6.47
N ASP A 111 -2.14 -54.98 7.54
CA ASP A 111 -1.66 -56.37 7.51
C ASP A 111 -2.72 -57.40 7.92
N HIS A 112 -3.97 -56.97 8.12
CA HIS A 112 -5.04 -57.88 8.52
C HIS A 112 -5.37 -58.91 7.41
N PRO A 113 -5.59 -60.20 7.73
CA PRO A 113 -5.88 -61.22 6.72
C PRO A 113 -7.18 -60.98 5.95
N ASP A 114 -8.16 -60.27 6.50
CA ASP A 114 -9.34 -59.77 5.79
C ASP A 114 -9.08 -58.36 5.25
N SER A 115 -9.25 -58.16 3.94
CA SER A 115 -8.99 -56.87 3.28
C SER A 115 -10.01 -55.78 3.64
N THR A 116 -11.08 -56.12 4.35
CA THR A 116 -12.12 -55.20 4.79
C THR A 116 -11.94 -54.73 6.24
N GLU A 117 -10.91 -55.23 6.91
CA GLU A 117 -10.60 -54.94 8.32
C GLU A 117 -9.23 -54.23 8.43
N ALA A 118 -9.07 -53.44 9.49
CA ALA A 118 -7.86 -52.65 9.76
C ALA A 118 -7.46 -51.68 8.64
N ASN A 119 -8.39 -51.23 7.80
CA ASN A 119 -8.06 -50.67 6.47
C ASN A 119 -8.47 -49.21 6.26
N ASP A 120 -8.85 -48.49 7.32
CA ASP A 120 -9.41 -47.15 7.21
C ASP A 120 -9.05 -46.19 8.35
N VAL A 121 -9.15 -44.90 8.03
CA VAL A 121 -8.94 -43.74 8.91
C VAL A 121 -10.05 -42.70 8.69
N TRP A 122 -10.28 -41.80 9.65
CA TRP A 122 -11.10 -40.62 9.45
C TRP A 122 -10.25 -39.44 8.97
N VAL A 123 -10.71 -38.74 7.94
CA VAL A 123 -10.08 -37.51 7.41
C VAL A 123 -11.15 -36.42 7.29
N ARG A 124 -10.82 -35.17 7.60
CA ARG A 124 -11.64 -34.01 7.22
C ARG A 124 -10.76 -32.86 6.74
N LEU A 125 -11.35 -31.99 5.94
CA LEU A 125 -10.71 -30.79 5.39
C LEU A 125 -11.53 -29.56 5.82
N ASP A 126 -10.85 -28.49 6.23
CA ASP A 126 -11.40 -27.16 6.56
C ASP A 126 -12.58 -27.21 7.53
N GLY A 127 -12.50 -28.06 8.56
CA GLY A 127 -13.56 -28.24 9.54
C GLY A 127 -14.83 -28.92 9.02
N GLY A 128 -14.80 -29.45 7.79
CA GLY A 128 -15.89 -30.19 7.17
C GLY A 128 -16.22 -31.52 7.87
N ALA A 129 -17.12 -32.30 7.24
CA ALA A 129 -17.52 -33.59 7.77
C ALA A 129 -16.35 -34.60 7.77
N TRP A 130 -16.28 -35.44 8.80
CA TRP A 130 -15.35 -36.57 8.83
C TRP A 130 -15.75 -37.62 7.78
N VAL A 131 -14.83 -37.93 6.89
CA VAL A 131 -15.01 -38.89 5.79
C VAL A 131 -14.14 -40.12 6.05
N LYS A 132 -14.74 -41.29 5.87
CA LYS A 132 -14.00 -42.55 5.95
C LYS A 132 -13.08 -42.61 4.75
N THR A 133 -11.78 -42.73 5.00
CA THR A 133 -10.75 -42.84 3.97
C THR A 133 -10.05 -44.19 4.10
N PHE A 134 -10.02 -44.97 3.01
CA PHE A 134 -9.64 -46.38 3.10
C PHE A 134 -8.90 -46.90 1.86
N SER A 135 -8.30 -48.09 2.00
CA SER A 135 -7.78 -48.90 0.91
C SER A 135 -8.07 -50.40 1.15
N TRP A 136 -7.83 -51.27 0.17
CA TRP A 136 -8.00 -52.74 0.30
C TRP A 136 -6.68 -53.52 0.12
N GLN A 137 -5.58 -52.81 -0.04
CA GLN A 137 -4.28 -53.40 -0.37
C GLN A 137 -3.58 -53.85 0.90
N ARG A 138 -3.48 -55.17 1.05
CA ARG A 138 -2.86 -55.80 2.23
C ARG A 138 -1.37 -56.01 2.04
N GLY A 139 -0.60 -55.95 3.12
CA GLY A 139 0.77 -56.46 3.13
C GLY A 139 1.81 -55.55 2.48
N GLN A 140 1.42 -54.37 1.99
CA GLN A 140 2.27 -53.43 1.24
C GLN A 140 1.85 -51.98 1.46
N TRP A 141 2.81 -51.06 1.33
CA TRP A 141 2.53 -49.63 1.25
C TRP A 141 1.88 -49.30 -0.10
N THR A 142 0.75 -48.59 -0.09
CA THR A 142 0.00 -48.23 -1.30
C THR A 142 -0.41 -46.75 -1.29
N TRP A 143 -0.57 -46.17 -2.48
CA TRP A 143 -1.21 -44.88 -2.71
C TRP A 143 -2.72 -44.98 -2.98
N THR A 144 -3.29 -46.19 -2.97
CA THR A 144 -4.74 -46.37 -3.12
C THR A 144 -5.45 -45.68 -1.98
N THR A 145 -6.30 -44.71 -2.29
CA THR A 145 -7.02 -43.90 -1.32
C THR A 145 -8.40 -43.56 -1.88
N GLN A 146 -9.45 -44.01 -1.18
CA GLN A 146 -10.83 -43.71 -1.53
C GLN A 146 -11.56 -43.10 -0.35
N HIS A 147 -12.51 -42.21 -0.66
CA HIS A 147 -13.49 -41.71 0.31
C HIS A 147 -14.73 -42.59 0.26
N GLU A 148 -15.31 -42.94 1.40
CA GLU A 148 -16.62 -43.61 1.46
C GLU A 148 -17.67 -42.63 2.01
N PHE A 149 -18.50 -42.10 1.11
CA PHE A 149 -19.67 -41.28 1.46
C PHE A 149 -20.92 -42.14 1.69
N SER A 150 -21.02 -43.28 1.00
CA SER A 150 -22.04 -44.30 1.24
C SER A 150 -21.59 -45.68 0.75
N HIS A 151 -22.37 -46.73 1.02
CA HIS A 151 -22.04 -48.10 0.58
C HIS A 151 -21.87 -48.26 -0.93
N THR A 152 -22.51 -47.39 -1.72
CA THR A 152 -22.44 -47.39 -3.20
C THR A 152 -21.63 -46.21 -3.77
N ASP A 153 -21.12 -45.32 -2.91
CA ASP A 153 -20.43 -44.10 -3.32
C ASP A 153 -19.04 -44.05 -2.68
N LYS A 154 -18.06 -44.50 -3.46
CA LYS A 154 -16.66 -44.73 -3.05
C LYS A 154 -15.67 -44.18 -4.08
N PRO A 155 -15.69 -42.87 -4.35
CA PRO A 155 -14.80 -42.28 -5.33
C PRO A 155 -13.34 -42.30 -4.85
N ASP A 156 -12.43 -42.06 -5.78
CA ASP A 156 -11.06 -41.69 -5.42
C ASP A 156 -11.10 -40.40 -4.57
N ALA A 157 -10.17 -40.30 -3.62
CA ALA A 157 -10.16 -39.16 -2.72
C ALA A 157 -9.69 -37.88 -3.44
N GLU A 158 -10.57 -36.90 -3.53
CA GLU A 158 -10.36 -35.64 -4.24
C GLU A 158 -11.05 -34.49 -3.49
N TYR A 159 -10.45 -33.30 -3.56
CA TYR A 159 -10.99 -32.06 -3.00
C TYR A 159 -11.05 -30.97 -4.07
N GLN A 160 -12.08 -30.12 -4.00
CA GLN A 160 -12.11 -28.86 -4.75
C GLN A 160 -11.66 -27.75 -3.79
N LEU A 161 -10.53 -27.14 -4.08
CA LEU A 161 -9.90 -26.15 -3.21
C LEU A 161 -9.89 -24.77 -3.85
N THR A 162 -9.94 -23.73 -3.03
CA THR A 162 -9.72 -22.33 -3.42
C THR A 162 -8.25 -21.98 -3.22
N ALA A 163 -7.75 -20.89 -3.80
CA ALA A 163 -6.45 -20.37 -3.40
C ALA A 163 -6.49 -19.89 -1.93
N GLY A 164 -5.39 -20.08 -1.21
CA GLY A 164 -5.23 -19.67 0.19
C GLY A 164 -4.94 -20.84 1.14
N LEU A 165 -5.10 -20.56 2.44
CA LEU A 165 -4.79 -21.45 3.55
C LEU A 165 -5.90 -22.48 3.79
N HIS A 166 -5.49 -23.72 4.02
CA HIS A 166 -6.35 -24.88 4.27
C HIS A 166 -5.82 -25.73 5.44
N ARG A 167 -6.71 -26.52 6.05
CA ARG A 167 -6.38 -27.43 7.15
C ARG A 167 -6.91 -28.84 6.91
N LEU A 168 -6.02 -29.83 6.92
CA LEU A 168 -6.33 -31.25 6.80
C LEU A 168 -6.16 -31.96 8.14
N GLU A 169 -7.17 -32.69 8.59
CA GLU A 169 -7.18 -33.32 9.92
C GLU A 169 -7.44 -34.82 9.84
N PHE A 170 -6.79 -35.56 10.72
CA PHE A 170 -6.86 -37.02 10.82
C PHE A 170 -7.37 -37.46 12.18
N SER A 171 -8.12 -38.56 12.22
CA SER A 171 -8.56 -39.20 13.46
C SER A 171 -8.60 -40.72 13.33
N GLY A 172 -8.27 -41.41 14.42
CA GLY A 172 -8.21 -42.87 14.44
C GLY A 172 -9.54 -43.52 14.09
N ARG A 173 -9.51 -44.60 13.29
CA ARG A 173 -10.73 -45.32 12.89
C ARG A 173 -10.60 -46.83 13.03
N SER A 174 -9.71 -47.48 12.27
CA SER A 174 -9.49 -48.92 12.39
C SER A 174 -8.18 -49.22 13.10
N GLN A 175 -8.24 -50.09 14.11
CA GLN A 175 -7.07 -50.59 14.84
C GLN A 175 -6.05 -51.20 13.87
N ASP A 176 -4.77 -50.87 14.09
CA ASP A 176 -3.62 -51.32 13.30
C ASP A 176 -3.53 -50.80 11.85
N PHE A 177 -4.36 -49.81 11.48
CA PHE A 177 -4.13 -49.09 10.22
C PHE A 177 -2.89 -48.21 10.31
N MET A 178 -2.07 -48.22 9.25
CA MET A 178 -0.78 -47.52 9.20
C MET A 178 -0.75 -46.46 8.10
N LEU A 179 -0.15 -45.30 8.42
CA LEU A 179 -0.07 -44.10 7.59
C LEU A 179 1.39 -43.65 7.52
N ASP A 180 1.84 -43.24 6.34
CA ASP A 180 3.24 -42.89 6.09
C ASP A 180 3.42 -41.49 5.52
N ARG A 181 2.73 -41.16 4.43
CA ARG A 181 2.91 -39.89 3.71
C ARG A 181 1.63 -39.44 3.00
N ILE A 182 1.45 -38.14 2.83
CA ILE A 182 0.38 -37.53 2.03
C ILE A 182 0.98 -36.85 0.82
N HIS A 183 0.41 -37.11 -0.36
CA HIS A 183 0.56 -36.26 -1.52
C HIS A 183 -0.81 -35.66 -1.87
N LEU A 184 -0.86 -34.32 -1.95
CA LEU A 184 -2.03 -33.57 -2.39
C LEU A 184 -1.63 -32.78 -3.64
N PHE A 185 -2.25 -33.03 -4.79
CA PHE A 185 -1.75 -32.46 -6.05
C PHE A 185 -2.84 -32.04 -7.04
N HIS A 186 -2.57 -30.95 -7.74
CA HIS A 186 -3.40 -30.40 -8.80
C HIS A 186 -3.33 -31.27 -10.07
N ASP A 187 -4.34 -31.16 -10.95
CA ASP A 187 -4.44 -31.95 -12.21
C ASP A 187 -3.20 -31.80 -13.12
N GLY A 188 -2.43 -30.70 -12.98
CA GLY A 188 -1.21 -30.42 -13.75
C GLY A 188 0.11 -30.99 -13.19
N ALA A 189 0.10 -31.60 -11.99
CA ALA A 189 1.34 -32.00 -11.32
C ALA A 189 2.08 -33.16 -12.04
N ALA A 190 3.40 -33.01 -12.24
CA ALA A 190 4.22 -34.00 -12.93
C ALA A 190 4.70 -35.12 -11.99
N ASN A 191 4.45 -36.39 -12.37
CA ASN A 191 4.80 -37.59 -11.59
C ASN A 191 4.43 -37.48 -10.09
N PRO A 192 3.18 -37.15 -9.76
CA PRO A 192 2.81 -36.69 -8.43
C PRO A 192 2.86 -37.80 -7.37
N LEU A 193 3.11 -39.07 -7.72
CA LEU A 193 3.19 -40.20 -6.78
C LEU A 193 4.62 -40.73 -6.57
N SER A 194 5.63 -40.02 -7.07
CA SER A 194 7.04 -40.40 -6.90
C SER A 194 7.47 -40.27 -5.44
N LEU A 195 8.05 -41.33 -4.88
CA LEU A 195 8.64 -41.30 -3.53
C LEU A 195 9.94 -40.48 -3.45
N ALA A 196 10.46 -40.02 -4.59
CA ALA A 196 11.66 -39.20 -4.64
C ALA A 196 11.38 -37.72 -4.33
N HIS A 197 10.11 -37.30 -4.27
CA HIS A 197 9.77 -35.94 -3.89
C HIS A 197 10.14 -35.70 -2.42
N PRO A 198 10.86 -34.59 -2.10
CA PRO A 198 11.07 -34.20 -0.71
C PRO A 198 9.74 -33.81 -0.07
N GLU A 199 9.72 -33.75 1.26
CA GLU A 199 8.62 -33.09 1.96
C GLU A 199 8.57 -31.61 1.54
N SER A 200 7.36 -31.05 1.39
CA SER A 200 7.16 -29.66 1.01
C SER A 200 7.77 -28.72 2.05
N ASN A 201 8.30 -27.59 1.58
CA ASN A 201 8.74 -26.53 2.47
C ASN A 201 7.55 -25.98 3.29
N ARG A 202 7.83 -25.52 4.51
CA ARG A 202 6.87 -24.77 5.31
C ARG A 202 7.16 -23.28 5.18
N GLY A 203 6.11 -22.46 5.12
CA GLY A 203 6.25 -21.02 5.26
C GLY A 203 6.55 -20.68 6.72
N SER A 204 7.68 -20.01 7.00
CA SER A 204 7.87 -19.33 8.29
C SER A 204 7.24 -17.94 8.16
N THR A 205 6.17 -17.65 8.91
CA THR A 205 5.85 -16.25 9.22
C THR A 205 6.83 -15.83 10.30
N ASN A 206 7.97 -15.26 9.90
CA ASN A 206 8.86 -14.55 10.80
C ASN A 206 8.44 -13.07 10.74
N ASP A 207 7.64 -12.65 11.71
CA ASP A 207 7.25 -11.26 11.86
C ASP A 207 8.50 -10.44 12.21
N SER A 208 8.59 -9.23 11.65
CA SER A 208 9.72 -8.36 11.98
C SER A 208 9.72 -8.02 13.47
N PRO A 209 10.91 -7.87 14.10
CA PRO A 209 10.98 -7.39 15.47
C PRO A 209 10.36 -5.99 15.58
N ILE A 210 9.97 -5.58 16.78
CA ILE A 210 9.45 -4.22 17.04
C ILE A 210 10.48 -3.46 17.86
N ALA A 211 11.07 -2.44 17.26
CA ALA A 211 12.04 -1.54 17.86
C ALA A 211 11.34 -0.52 18.77
N ALA A 212 11.94 -0.28 19.94
CA ALA A 212 11.41 0.65 20.93
C ALA A 212 12.56 1.23 21.75
N ALA A 213 13.05 2.38 21.32
CA ALA A 213 14.13 3.15 21.90
C ALA A 213 13.62 4.09 22.99
N ARG A 214 14.36 4.15 24.10
CA ARG A 214 14.11 5.11 25.17
C ARG A 214 15.39 5.88 25.52
N VAL A 215 15.31 7.22 25.48
CA VAL A 215 16.44 8.13 25.72
C VAL A 215 16.23 8.89 27.04
N VAL A 216 17.14 8.72 28.01
CA VAL A 216 16.98 9.28 29.38
C VAL A 216 18.30 9.81 29.97
N PRO A 217 18.38 11.10 30.37
CA PRO A 217 17.40 12.14 30.07
C PRO A 217 17.33 12.41 28.56
N GLY A 218 16.16 12.83 28.07
CA GLY A 218 15.98 13.21 26.67
C GLY A 218 16.62 14.54 26.29
N GLU A 219 17.17 15.28 27.28
CA GLU A 219 17.77 16.59 27.10
C GLU A 219 19.05 16.74 27.92
N VAL A 220 20.00 17.52 27.41
CA VAL A 220 21.23 17.93 28.12
C VAL A 220 21.40 19.45 28.09
N PRO A 221 22.13 20.07 29.03
CA PRO A 221 22.47 21.50 28.95
C PRO A 221 23.08 21.92 27.60
N VAL A 222 22.78 23.14 27.14
CA VAL A 222 23.54 23.75 26.03
C VAL A 222 25.02 23.84 26.43
N ASP A 223 25.90 23.47 25.51
CA ASP A 223 27.35 23.40 25.70
C ASP A 223 27.77 22.53 26.92
N ASP A 224 27.02 21.45 27.20
CA ASP A 224 27.26 20.51 28.31
C ASP A 224 28.70 19.97 28.38
N GLY A 225 29.44 19.95 27.26
CA GLY A 225 30.86 19.62 27.26
C GLY A 225 31.16 18.17 27.63
N PHE A 226 30.23 17.25 27.34
CA PHE A 226 30.28 15.83 27.71
C PHE A 226 30.25 15.58 29.23
N SER A 227 29.41 16.31 29.96
CA SER A 227 29.22 16.21 31.41
C SER A 227 28.06 15.28 31.76
N THR A 228 26.89 15.49 31.16
CA THR A 228 25.67 14.72 31.43
C THR A 228 25.73 13.37 30.74
N THR A 229 25.51 12.28 31.50
CA THR A 229 25.37 10.93 30.95
C THR A 229 23.91 10.67 30.58
N VAL A 230 23.69 10.30 29.32
CA VAL A 230 22.41 9.87 28.77
C VAL A 230 22.41 8.34 28.63
N THR A 231 21.31 7.72 29.02
CA THR A 231 21.04 6.28 28.88
C THR A 231 20.13 6.06 27.69
N LEU A 232 20.51 5.12 26.83
CA LEU A 232 19.73 4.65 25.70
C LEU A 232 19.33 3.21 26.01
N ASP A 233 18.04 2.95 25.98
CA ASP A 233 17.47 1.72 26.50
C ASP A 233 16.57 1.08 25.43
N SER A 234 16.93 -0.13 25.01
CA SER A 234 16.19 -0.94 24.04
C SER A 234 15.45 -2.09 24.74
N SER A 235 15.22 -2.01 26.05
CA SER A 235 14.57 -3.09 26.81
C SER A 235 13.11 -3.33 26.41
N ASN A 236 12.50 -2.36 25.74
CA ASN A 236 11.11 -2.42 25.29
C ASN A 236 10.95 -3.07 23.92
N CYS A 237 12.04 -3.39 23.23
CA CYS A 237 11.97 -4.09 21.94
C CYS A 237 11.45 -5.51 22.16
N VAL A 238 10.54 -5.93 21.30
CA VAL A 238 9.91 -7.24 21.35
C VAL A 238 10.01 -7.91 20.00
N ASP A 239 9.96 -9.22 20.00
CA ASP A 239 9.87 -10.02 18.80
C ASP A 239 8.51 -10.73 18.86
N PRO A 240 7.61 -10.58 17.87
CA PRO A 240 6.30 -11.22 17.91
C PRO A 240 6.40 -12.76 17.98
N ASP A 241 7.45 -13.34 17.40
CA ASP A 241 7.70 -14.78 17.38
C ASP A 241 8.49 -15.26 18.61
N GLY A 242 9.01 -14.33 19.39
CA GLY A 242 9.81 -14.60 20.58
C GLY A 242 11.29 -14.84 20.28
N ASP A 243 11.75 -14.47 19.08
CA ASP A 243 13.12 -14.61 18.63
C ASP A 243 14.12 -13.74 19.41
N ALA A 244 15.39 -14.14 19.34
CA ALA A 244 16.45 -13.49 20.09
C ALA A 244 16.93 -12.20 19.42
N LEU A 245 16.57 -11.05 20.01
CA LEU A 245 16.94 -9.75 19.45
C LEU A 245 18.41 -9.33 19.66
N SER A 246 19.02 -8.89 18.56
CA SER A 246 20.26 -8.12 18.48
C SER A 246 19.96 -6.62 18.35
N VAL A 247 20.84 -5.74 18.83
CA VAL A 247 20.64 -4.28 18.76
C VAL A 247 21.87 -3.54 18.27
N PHE A 248 21.66 -2.43 17.58
CA PHE A 248 22.70 -1.50 17.15
C PHE A 248 22.25 -0.04 17.24
N TRP A 249 22.99 0.76 18.01
CA TRP A 249 22.77 2.20 18.17
C TRP A 249 23.68 3.01 17.23
N GLN A 250 23.10 3.79 16.32
CA GLN A 250 23.80 4.73 15.45
C GLN A 250 23.60 6.17 15.94
N ILE A 251 24.69 6.81 16.37
CA ILE A 251 24.65 8.13 17.02
C ILE A 251 25.89 8.93 16.66
N ARG A 252 25.69 10.06 15.98
CA ARG A 252 26.77 10.94 15.55
C ARG A 252 26.93 12.12 16.50
N GLY A 253 28.13 12.36 17.01
CA GLY A 253 28.40 13.47 17.96
C GLY A 253 28.33 13.07 19.44
N ALA A 254 28.17 11.78 19.74
CA ALA A 254 28.19 11.22 21.09
C ALA A 254 29.46 10.41 21.38
N ARG A 255 29.74 10.18 22.67
CA ARG A 255 30.78 9.26 23.16
C ARG A 255 30.14 8.20 24.04
N PHE A 256 30.35 6.92 23.73
CA PHE A 256 29.99 5.84 24.66
C PHE A 256 30.89 5.90 25.90
N VAL A 257 30.29 5.68 27.08
CA VAL A 257 30.94 5.72 28.38
C VAL A 257 30.58 4.47 29.20
N ASP A 258 31.18 4.34 30.37
CA ASP A 258 30.88 3.29 31.35
C ASP A 258 31.04 1.86 30.79
N GLY A 259 31.92 1.67 29.80
CA GLY A 259 32.19 0.38 29.15
C GLY A 259 31.11 -0.10 28.19
N THR A 260 30.08 0.70 27.94
CA THR A 260 29.02 0.39 26.96
C THR A 260 29.48 0.67 25.53
N GLY A 261 28.75 0.14 24.54
CA GLY A 261 29.01 0.36 23.13
C GLY A 261 27.72 0.32 22.31
N PRO A 262 27.82 0.43 20.97
CA PRO A 262 26.65 0.50 20.10
C PRO A 262 25.79 -0.77 20.11
N ARG A 263 26.31 -1.91 20.57
CA ARG A 263 25.55 -3.18 20.68
C ARG A 263 25.03 -3.46 22.09
N SER A 264 25.13 -2.49 23.01
CA SER A 264 24.60 -2.64 24.37
C SER A 264 23.09 -2.40 24.37
N ARG A 265 22.29 -3.34 24.89
CA ARG A 265 20.83 -3.15 25.12
C ARG A 265 20.53 -1.91 25.96
N THR A 266 21.39 -1.63 26.94
CA THR A 266 21.39 -0.37 27.67
C THR A 266 22.73 0.33 27.46
N ALA A 267 22.79 1.27 26.53
CA ALA A 267 23.99 2.04 26.24
C ALA A 267 24.04 3.34 27.06
N ARG A 268 25.24 3.79 27.42
CA ARG A 268 25.46 5.06 28.13
C ARG A 268 26.34 5.95 27.27
N ILE A 269 25.85 7.14 26.95
CA ILE A 269 26.53 8.10 26.10
C ILE A 269 26.69 9.46 26.78
N ARG A 270 27.59 10.28 26.25
CA ARG A 270 27.67 11.71 26.53
C ARG A 270 27.75 12.48 25.22
N VAL A 271 27.10 13.64 25.15
CA VAL A 271 27.15 14.53 23.99
C VAL A 271 27.76 15.87 24.38
N LYS A 272 28.24 16.64 23.41
CA LYS A 272 28.83 17.97 23.67
C LYS A 272 27.77 19.03 24.02
N GLY A 273 26.54 18.85 23.54
CA GLY A 273 25.44 19.80 23.76
C GLY A 273 25.51 21.03 22.84
N ASP A 274 26.08 20.93 21.64
CA ASP A 274 26.16 22.02 20.64
C ASP A 274 25.06 22.00 19.57
N PHE A 275 24.30 20.90 19.49
CA PHE A 275 23.07 20.72 18.70
C PHE A 275 22.26 19.54 19.27
N ALA A 276 20.98 19.43 18.90
CA ALA A 276 20.17 18.25 19.20
C ALA A 276 20.65 17.03 18.38
N VAL A 277 21.07 15.96 19.06
CA VAL A 277 21.74 14.81 18.45
C VAL A 277 20.74 13.72 18.07
N PRO A 278 20.64 13.30 16.79
CA PRO A 278 19.78 12.19 16.40
C PRO A 278 20.31 10.86 16.93
N VAL A 279 19.39 9.99 17.29
CA VAL A 279 19.61 8.63 17.79
C VAL A 279 18.80 7.69 16.90
N ARG A 280 19.45 6.68 16.34
CA ARG A 280 18.81 5.57 15.64
C ARG A 280 19.12 4.26 16.36
N LEU A 281 18.09 3.47 16.60
CA LEU A 281 18.15 2.09 17.05
C LEU A 281 17.80 1.20 15.86
N GLN A 282 18.62 0.19 15.59
CA GLN A 282 18.29 -0.96 14.76
C GLN A 282 18.15 -2.18 15.67
N VAL A 283 17.11 -2.95 15.44
CA VAL A 283 16.85 -4.23 16.11
C VAL A 283 16.75 -5.30 15.03
N THR A 284 17.46 -6.41 15.23
CA THR A 284 17.49 -7.54 14.30
C THR A 284 17.13 -8.81 15.05
N ASP A 285 16.31 -9.67 14.47
CA ASP A 285 16.03 -11.01 15.00
C ASP A 285 17.10 -12.04 14.58
N THR A 286 16.81 -13.34 14.78
CA THR A 286 17.74 -14.42 14.38
C THR A 286 17.63 -14.86 12.92
N ILE A 287 16.62 -14.38 12.20
CA ILE A 287 16.28 -14.75 10.81
C ILE A 287 16.54 -13.56 9.84
N SER A 288 17.11 -12.47 10.35
CA SER A 288 17.56 -11.26 9.63
C SER A 288 16.45 -10.29 9.22
N ALA A 289 15.29 -10.32 9.88
CA ALA A 289 14.37 -9.18 9.79
C ALA A 289 14.85 -8.07 10.75
N ASP A 290 14.71 -6.82 10.28
CA ASP A 290 15.16 -5.63 10.98
C ASP A 290 13.98 -4.69 11.23
N ASP A 291 14.00 -4.00 12.37
CA ASP A 291 13.16 -2.82 12.62
C ASP A 291 13.97 -1.69 13.26
N TYR A 292 13.46 -0.47 13.15
CA TYR A 292 14.15 0.75 13.51
C TYR A 292 13.29 1.67 14.36
N ASP A 293 13.90 2.24 15.40
CA ASP A 293 13.28 3.33 16.15
C ASP A 293 14.25 4.52 16.25
N PHE A 294 13.69 5.71 16.41
CA PHE A 294 14.43 6.95 16.32
C PHE A 294 14.11 7.93 17.45
N GLY A 295 15.04 8.84 17.70
CA GLY A 295 14.80 9.93 18.62
C GLY A 295 15.91 10.96 18.63
N PHE A 296 15.85 11.87 19.59
CA PHE A 296 16.85 12.93 19.75
C PHE A 296 17.27 13.08 21.21
N VAL A 297 18.56 13.32 21.42
CA VAL A 297 19.06 13.98 22.64
C VAL A 297 18.99 15.48 22.39
N ASN A 298 17.96 16.13 22.94
CA ASN A 298 17.69 17.56 22.79
C ASN A 298 18.56 18.42 23.74
N GLN A 299 18.44 19.74 23.63
CA GLN A 299 19.16 20.70 24.46
C GLN A 299 18.22 21.44 25.41
N VAL A 300 18.60 21.52 26.70
CA VAL A 300 17.87 22.29 27.69
C VAL A 300 18.07 23.78 27.41
N GLY A 301 16.98 24.53 27.33
CA GLY A 301 17.01 25.99 27.15
C GLY A 301 16.91 26.46 25.69
N THR A 302 16.84 25.54 24.72
CA THR A 302 16.36 25.88 23.36
C THR A 302 14.83 25.88 23.36
N ALA A 303 14.21 26.88 22.72
CA ALA A 303 12.75 26.99 22.71
C ALA A 303 12.06 25.90 21.88
N GLY A 304 12.72 25.41 20.82
CA GLY A 304 12.22 24.35 19.96
C GLY A 304 12.75 22.97 20.37
N ARG A 305 11.84 22.00 20.51
CA ARG A 305 12.13 20.58 20.72
C ARG A 305 12.10 19.85 19.38
N VAL A 306 13.12 19.05 19.08
CA VAL A 306 13.27 18.31 17.82
C VAL A 306 12.90 16.85 18.03
N ASP A 307 12.09 16.30 17.13
CA ASP A 307 11.59 14.92 17.11
C ASP A 307 11.64 14.34 15.69
N GLY A 308 11.45 13.02 15.56
CA GLY A 308 11.50 12.28 14.30
C GLY A 308 12.83 11.54 14.10
N ALA A 309 13.10 11.11 12.87
CA ALA A 309 14.24 10.23 12.58
C ALA A 309 15.60 10.94 12.58
N GLY A 310 15.62 12.23 12.23
CA GLY A 310 16.86 12.99 12.06
C GLY A 310 17.76 12.36 11.00
N MET A 311 17.18 11.91 9.89
CA MET A 311 17.85 11.24 8.79
C MET A 311 17.39 11.83 7.46
N VAL A 312 18.26 11.88 6.46
CA VAL A 312 17.88 12.32 5.11
C VAL A 312 16.69 11.49 4.61
N TRP A 313 15.71 12.15 4.00
CA TRP A 313 14.43 11.60 3.51
C TRP A 313 13.42 11.18 4.57
N HIS A 314 13.76 11.28 5.86
CA HIS A 314 12.82 10.96 6.93
C HIS A 314 12.28 12.22 7.62
N PRO A 315 11.00 12.24 8.01
CA PRO A 315 10.39 13.42 8.61
C PRO A 315 11.08 13.85 9.93
N VAL A 316 11.23 15.16 10.08
CA VAL A 316 11.68 15.84 11.30
C VAL A 316 10.62 16.86 11.70
N THR A 317 10.35 16.94 12.99
CA THR A 317 9.39 17.90 13.56
C THR A 317 10.10 18.79 14.58
N VAL A 318 9.89 20.10 14.51
CA VAL A 318 10.29 21.05 15.56
C VAL A 318 9.04 21.59 16.24
N SER A 319 8.94 21.36 17.55
CA SER A 319 7.80 21.77 18.38
C SER A 319 8.17 22.93 19.30
N PHE A 320 7.30 23.92 19.41
CA PHE A 320 7.43 25.06 20.31
C PHE A 320 6.24 25.13 21.27
N ARG A 321 6.47 25.73 22.44
CA ARG A 321 5.41 26.13 23.37
C ARG A 321 5.00 27.58 23.04
N GLY A 322 3.78 27.76 22.55
CA GLY A 322 3.21 29.06 22.16
C GLY A 322 2.00 29.45 23.01
N PRO A 323 1.07 30.26 22.47
CA PRO A 323 -0.21 30.53 23.13
C PRO A 323 -0.96 29.22 23.40
N ALA A 324 -1.57 29.12 24.58
CA ALA A 324 -2.53 28.07 24.88
C ALA A 324 -3.89 28.43 24.27
N THR A 325 -4.49 27.50 23.52
CA THR A 325 -5.74 27.69 22.79
C THR A 325 -6.37 26.32 22.49
N ASN A 326 -7.49 26.30 21.77
CA ASN A 326 -8.11 25.08 21.28
C ASN A 326 -8.64 25.26 19.86
N GLU A 327 -8.87 24.15 19.17
CA GLU A 327 -9.32 24.07 17.78
C GLU A 327 -10.68 24.77 17.49
N ARG A 328 -11.43 25.18 18.52
CA ARG A 328 -12.71 25.92 18.38
C ARG A 328 -12.61 27.38 18.84
N ALA A 329 -11.43 27.87 19.21
CA ALA A 329 -11.24 29.23 19.68
C ALA A 329 -11.38 30.24 18.52
N THR A 330 -12.12 31.33 18.73
CA THR A 330 -12.45 32.31 17.68
C THR A 330 -11.76 33.67 17.83
N ALA A 331 -11.13 33.94 18.97
CA ALA A 331 -10.54 35.25 19.27
C ALA A 331 -9.36 35.12 20.25
N PRO A 332 -8.12 34.92 19.76
CA PRO A 332 -7.76 34.71 18.34
C PRO A 332 -8.14 33.31 17.83
N ASN A 333 -8.43 33.19 16.53
CA ASN A 333 -8.50 31.90 15.84
C ASN A 333 -7.08 31.33 15.69
N PRO A 334 -6.78 30.12 16.21
CA PRO A 334 -5.43 29.57 16.19
C PRO A 334 -4.88 29.27 14.79
N PHE A 335 -5.76 29.01 13.82
CA PHE A 335 -5.39 28.66 12.44
C PHE A 335 -5.24 29.92 11.58
N LEU A 336 -6.06 30.95 11.84
CA LEU A 336 -6.19 32.12 10.98
C LEU A 336 -5.42 33.35 11.48
N ASP A 337 -5.42 33.58 12.81
CA ASP A 337 -4.87 34.79 13.43
C ASP A 337 -3.45 34.63 13.96
N TYR A 338 -2.85 33.46 13.75
CA TYR A 338 -1.44 33.21 13.98
C TYR A 338 -0.78 32.65 12.73
N ARG A 339 0.48 33.05 12.49
CA ARG A 339 1.31 32.48 11.43
C ARG A 339 2.62 32.00 12.01
N PHE A 340 2.83 30.69 11.99
CA PHE A 340 4.12 30.08 12.26
C PHE A 340 4.82 29.72 10.94
N ASN A 341 6.04 30.21 10.74
CA ASN A 341 6.98 29.71 9.73
C ASN A 341 8.28 29.29 10.42
N LEU A 342 8.89 28.19 9.97
CA LEU A 342 10.22 27.77 10.38
C LEU A 342 11.18 27.95 9.21
N LYS A 343 12.11 28.90 9.34
CA LYS A 343 13.24 29.03 8.41
C LYS A 343 14.31 28.02 8.80
N LEU A 344 14.64 27.12 7.89
CA LEU A 344 15.69 26.11 8.04
C LEU A 344 16.86 26.49 7.13
N THR A 345 18.06 26.53 7.70
CA THR A 345 19.30 26.67 6.94
C THR A 345 19.97 25.30 6.86
N ARG A 346 20.20 24.87 5.62
CA ARG A 346 20.84 23.62 5.26
C ARG A 346 22.32 23.62 5.65
N PRO A 347 22.98 22.45 5.71
CA PRO A 347 24.42 22.35 5.95
C PRO A 347 25.30 23.12 4.94
N ASP A 348 24.81 23.33 3.71
CA ASP A 348 25.49 24.12 2.67
C ASP A 348 25.26 25.64 2.77
N GLY A 349 24.42 26.08 3.70
CA GLY A 349 24.07 27.48 3.94
C GLY A 349 22.86 28.00 3.14
N THR A 350 22.22 27.17 2.32
CA THR A 350 20.96 27.55 1.66
C THR A 350 19.79 27.51 2.63
N ASP A 351 18.75 28.30 2.35
CA ASP A 351 17.58 28.42 3.23
C ASP A 351 16.33 27.80 2.58
N MET A 352 15.47 27.22 3.41
CA MET A 352 14.08 26.87 3.09
C MET A 352 13.15 27.38 4.20
N VAL A 353 11.90 27.68 3.86
CA VAL A 353 10.91 28.13 4.84
C VAL A 353 9.72 27.20 4.75
N VAL A 354 9.43 26.48 5.84
CA VAL A 354 8.27 25.60 5.93
C VAL A 354 7.20 26.26 6.83
N PRO A 355 5.92 26.21 6.45
CA PRO A 355 4.86 26.66 7.33
C PRO A 355 4.70 25.69 8.50
N GLY A 356 4.36 26.23 9.67
CA GLY A 356 3.96 25.47 10.84
C GLY A 356 2.50 25.70 11.20
N PHE A 357 1.99 24.88 12.11
CA PHE A 357 0.58 24.76 12.46
C PHE A 357 0.38 24.63 13.98
N PHE A 358 -0.84 24.93 14.43
CA PHE A 358 -1.29 24.62 15.80
C PHE A 358 -1.64 23.14 15.94
N ASP A 359 -1.11 22.48 16.97
CA ASP A 359 -1.25 21.03 17.17
C ASP A 359 -1.78 20.67 18.55
N GLY A 360 -2.50 21.60 19.21
CA GLY A 360 -3.10 21.34 20.51
C GLY A 360 -2.07 20.97 21.57
N ASP A 361 -2.13 19.75 22.10
CA ASP A 361 -1.15 19.21 23.05
C ASP A 361 0.03 18.47 22.39
N GLY A 362 0.00 18.31 21.07
CA GLY A 362 0.97 17.57 20.28
C GLY A 362 0.75 16.06 20.23
N LEU A 363 -0.33 15.54 20.80
CA LEU A 363 -0.68 14.12 20.88
C LEU A 363 -2.05 13.82 20.27
N GLY A 364 -2.55 14.73 19.43
CA GLY A 364 -3.85 14.60 18.76
C GLY A 364 -5.03 15.16 19.55
N ASN A 365 -4.82 15.82 20.70
CA ASN A 365 -5.92 16.51 21.39
C ASN A 365 -6.04 17.96 20.91
N GLY A 366 -7.26 18.42 20.63
CA GLY A 366 -7.55 19.74 20.08
C GLY A 366 -7.31 20.95 20.99
N GLU A 367 -6.84 20.76 22.22
CA GLU A 367 -6.53 21.83 23.18
C GLU A 367 -5.09 21.73 23.68
N GLY A 368 -4.39 22.86 23.72
CA GLY A 368 -3.05 22.93 24.28
C GLY A 368 -2.27 24.13 23.78
N ASN A 369 -0.94 24.03 23.82
CA ASN A 369 -0.04 25.13 23.48
C ASN A 369 1.14 24.70 22.61
N VAL A 370 1.00 23.59 21.88
CA VAL A 370 2.02 23.04 20.99
C VAL A 370 1.81 23.57 19.57
N TRP A 371 2.89 24.10 19.01
CA TRP A 371 2.97 24.59 17.64
C TRP A 371 4.11 23.88 16.93
N ARG A 372 3.86 23.33 15.74
CA ARG A 372 4.79 22.44 15.06
C ARG A 372 5.09 22.88 13.64
N ALA A 373 6.32 22.64 13.21
CA ALA A 373 6.69 22.65 11.80
C ALA A 373 7.31 21.29 11.49
N ARG A 374 6.87 20.69 10.40
CA ARG A 374 7.32 19.38 9.93
C ARG A 374 7.96 19.52 8.55
N PHE A 375 9.07 18.82 8.34
CA PHE A 375 9.85 18.88 7.11
C PHE A 375 10.68 17.60 6.97
N THR A 376 11.19 17.36 5.77
CA THR A 376 12.03 16.21 5.44
C THR A 376 13.37 16.73 4.93
N PRO A 377 14.47 16.56 5.70
CA PRO A 377 15.79 17.03 5.29
C PRO A 377 16.31 16.19 4.12
N ASP A 378 17.05 16.85 3.23
CA ASP A 378 17.59 16.26 2.00
C ASP A 378 19.12 16.26 1.95
N ALA A 379 19.76 16.60 3.07
CA ALA A 379 21.21 16.58 3.21
C ALA A 379 21.64 16.21 4.63
N PRO A 380 22.68 15.37 4.79
CA PRO A 380 23.25 15.04 6.08
C PRO A 380 24.04 16.21 6.65
N GLY A 381 24.14 16.30 7.97
CA GLY A 381 24.93 17.33 8.64
C GLY A 381 24.15 18.12 9.68
N ILE A 382 24.66 19.29 10.04
CA ILE A 382 24.02 20.14 11.05
C ILE A 382 23.14 21.16 10.35
N TRP A 383 21.86 21.10 10.64
CA TRP A 383 20.86 22.07 10.22
C TRP A 383 20.65 23.10 11.33
N THR A 384 20.28 24.32 10.96
CA THR A 384 19.89 25.36 11.91
C THR A 384 18.51 25.88 11.59
N TYR A 385 17.74 26.28 12.60
CA TYR A 385 16.42 26.86 12.39
C TYR A 385 16.29 28.23 13.04
N THR A 386 15.39 29.06 12.50
CA THR A 386 14.87 30.28 13.11
C THR A 386 13.35 30.30 12.95
N ALA A 387 12.62 30.43 14.05
CA ALA A 387 11.17 30.52 14.02
C ALA A 387 10.70 31.96 13.76
N SER A 388 9.64 32.12 12.96
CA SER A 388 8.86 33.36 12.85
C SER A 388 7.44 33.06 13.31
N PHE A 389 6.98 33.74 14.36
CA PHE A 389 5.65 33.56 14.93
C PHE A 389 4.93 34.90 15.02
N ARG A 390 3.93 35.07 14.14
CA ARG A 390 3.20 36.33 13.96
C ARG A 390 1.77 36.19 14.46
N SER A 391 1.22 37.28 14.98
CA SER A 391 -0.20 37.39 15.33
C SER A 391 -0.83 38.61 14.67
N GLY A 392 -2.07 38.48 14.23
CA GLY A 392 -2.85 39.53 13.60
C GLY A 392 -4.03 38.92 12.86
N GLU A 393 -5.06 39.72 12.60
CA GLU A 393 -6.25 39.28 11.87
C GLU A 393 -5.84 38.65 10.53
N THR A 394 -6.22 37.38 10.29
CA THR A 394 -5.94 36.62 9.05
C THR A 394 -4.48 36.50 8.66
N VAL A 395 -3.54 36.73 9.59
CA VAL A 395 -2.10 36.79 9.29
C VAL A 395 -1.56 35.48 8.70
N ALA A 396 -2.21 34.34 8.98
CA ALA A 396 -1.87 33.04 8.40
C ALA A 396 -1.82 33.05 6.87
N ASN A 397 -2.70 33.82 6.23
CA ASN A 397 -2.84 33.86 4.77
C ASN A 397 -1.87 34.83 4.07
N SER A 398 -1.14 35.64 4.84
CA SER A 398 -0.22 36.63 4.27
C SER A 398 1.09 35.98 3.84
N LEU A 399 1.58 36.35 2.65
CA LEU A 399 2.93 36.04 2.18
C LEU A 399 3.98 37.07 2.62
N ASP A 400 3.57 38.20 3.22
CA ASP A 400 4.51 39.19 3.75
C ASP A 400 5.10 38.72 5.08
N ASP A 401 6.40 38.43 5.11
CA ASP A 401 7.15 37.97 6.29
C ASP A 401 6.98 38.86 7.53
N HIS A 402 6.63 40.14 7.35
CA HIS A 402 6.45 41.12 8.42
C HIS A 402 4.99 41.44 8.77
N ALA A 403 4.01 40.75 8.16
CA ALA A 403 2.61 40.91 8.51
C ALA A 403 2.34 40.58 10.00
N GLY A 404 1.47 41.38 10.62
CA GLY A 404 1.12 41.24 12.04
C GLY A 404 2.24 41.66 13.00
N GLU A 405 2.13 41.23 14.26
CA GLU A 405 3.09 41.48 15.32
C GLU A 405 3.89 40.21 15.67
N ALA A 406 5.20 40.35 15.91
CA ALA A 406 6.04 39.27 16.43
C ALA A 406 5.65 38.93 17.88
N VAL A 407 5.39 37.66 18.18
CA VAL A 407 4.94 37.22 19.51
C VAL A 407 5.55 35.86 19.91
N TYR A 408 5.48 35.52 21.20
CA TYR A 408 5.91 34.23 21.77
C TYR A 408 7.35 33.82 21.42
N PHE A 409 7.51 32.82 20.55
CA PHE A 409 8.80 32.22 20.18
C PHE A 409 9.37 32.79 18.86
N ASP A 410 8.84 33.92 18.38
CA ASP A 410 9.43 34.64 17.24
C ASP A 410 10.93 34.92 17.48
N GLY A 411 11.75 34.62 16.48
CA GLY A 411 13.20 34.74 16.54
C GLY A 411 13.92 33.62 17.31
N ALA A 412 13.20 32.61 17.83
CA ALA A 412 13.85 31.48 18.48
C ALA A 412 14.69 30.68 17.49
N THR A 413 15.91 30.32 17.90
CA THR A 413 16.87 29.58 17.08
C THR A 413 17.29 28.27 17.72
N GLY A 414 17.71 27.30 16.90
CA GLY A 414 18.33 26.07 17.37
C GLY A 414 19.04 25.31 16.25
N ARG A 415 19.65 24.18 16.61
CA ARG A 415 20.48 23.36 15.72
C ARG A 415 20.21 21.89 15.97
N PHE A 416 20.21 21.07 14.93
CA PHE A 416 20.03 19.62 15.05
C PHE A 416 20.86 18.89 14.00
N GLY A 417 21.22 17.65 14.31
CA GLY A 417 21.94 16.77 13.40
C GLY A 417 20.99 15.98 12.51
N VAL A 418 21.44 15.71 11.28
CA VAL A 418 20.82 14.81 10.32
C VAL A 418 21.83 13.75 9.90
N LEU A 419 21.46 12.48 10.01
CA LEU A 419 22.23 11.31 9.57
C LEU A 419 22.14 11.11 8.05
N GLU A 420 23.09 10.37 7.49
CA GLU A 420 23.02 9.89 6.10
C GLU A 420 21.73 9.12 5.86
N GLY A 421 21.16 9.23 4.66
CA GLY A 421 19.95 8.48 4.28
C GLY A 421 20.21 6.98 4.22
N ASP A 422 19.13 6.20 4.31
CA ASP A 422 19.18 4.75 4.23
C ASP A 422 18.51 4.25 2.96
N SER A 423 19.32 3.80 2.00
CA SER A 423 18.82 3.25 0.73
C SER A 423 17.98 1.97 0.87
N GLN A 424 18.01 1.32 2.04
CA GLN A 424 17.20 0.14 2.36
C GLN A 424 15.92 0.50 3.14
N ALA A 425 15.70 1.78 3.46
CA ALA A 425 14.46 2.20 4.10
C ALA A 425 13.24 1.98 3.18
N PRO A 426 12.05 1.70 3.75
CA PRO A 426 10.84 1.43 2.98
C PRO A 426 10.47 2.55 2.00
N GLY A 427 9.91 2.16 0.86
CA GLY A 427 9.22 3.04 -0.07
C GLY A 427 10.01 4.29 -0.47
N LEU A 428 9.39 5.46 -0.30
CA LEU A 428 9.98 6.75 -0.66
C LEU A 428 11.04 7.23 0.34
N LEU A 429 11.10 6.66 1.55
CA LEU A 429 12.12 7.00 2.54
C LEU A 429 13.51 6.56 2.08
N GLY A 430 13.61 5.41 1.39
CA GLY A 430 14.88 4.93 0.82
C GLY A 430 15.22 5.53 -0.55
N LYS A 431 14.20 5.95 -1.31
CA LYS A 431 14.36 6.48 -2.68
C LYS A 431 14.55 8.00 -2.73
N GLY A 432 14.05 8.71 -1.71
CA GLY A 432 14.06 10.17 -1.63
C GLY A 432 12.91 10.84 -2.38
N ARG A 433 12.82 12.17 -2.20
CA ARG A 433 11.72 12.99 -2.73
C ARG A 433 11.59 12.89 -4.25
N LEU A 434 10.35 12.88 -4.73
CA LEU A 434 9.98 12.96 -6.13
C LEU A 434 9.92 14.43 -6.56
N ASP A 435 10.89 14.86 -7.36
CA ASP A 435 10.98 16.22 -7.87
C ASP A 435 10.58 16.28 -9.36
N TYR A 436 9.89 17.35 -9.74
CA TYR A 436 9.67 17.68 -11.14
C TYR A 436 10.92 18.33 -11.74
N VAL A 437 11.40 17.76 -12.84
CA VAL A 437 12.70 18.12 -13.45
C VAL A 437 12.56 18.67 -14.87
N ASN A 438 11.38 19.19 -15.23
CA ASN A 438 11.05 19.62 -16.60
C ASN A 438 11.16 18.48 -17.63
N ASP A 439 10.64 17.32 -17.25
CA ASP A 439 10.56 16.13 -18.10
C ASP A 439 9.21 15.42 -17.90
N PHE A 440 8.91 14.41 -18.72
CA PHE A 440 7.62 13.68 -18.66
C PHE A 440 7.46 12.78 -17.43
N TYR A 441 8.53 12.56 -16.66
CA TYR A 441 8.52 11.77 -15.44
C TYR A 441 9.04 12.59 -14.26
N LEU A 442 8.51 12.29 -13.07
CA LEU A 442 9.16 12.70 -11.82
C LEU A 442 10.47 11.96 -11.63
N GLN A 443 11.37 12.50 -10.81
CA GLN A 443 12.63 11.85 -10.48
C GLN A 443 12.84 11.73 -8.98
N HIS A 444 13.31 10.56 -8.55
CA HIS A 444 13.76 10.34 -7.19
C HIS A 444 15.07 11.08 -6.94
N GLN A 445 15.06 12.13 -6.10
CA GLN A 445 16.24 12.95 -5.82
C GLN A 445 17.41 12.10 -5.28
N GLY A 446 17.12 11.06 -4.48
CA GLY A 446 18.14 10.21 -3.88
C GLY A 446 18.95 9.37 -4.88
N SER A 447 18.39 9.06 -6.05
CA SER A 447 19.05 8.21 -7.06
C SER A 447 19.16 8.82 -8.46
N GLY A 448 18.40 9.89 -8.74
CA GLY A 448 18.21 10.45 -10.08
C GLY A 448 17.35 9.59 -11.01
N LYS A 449 16.81 8.47 -10.53
CA LYS A 449 15.99 7.56 -11.35
C LYS A 449 14.60 8.17 -11.63
N PRO A 450 14.07 8.03 -12.86
CA PRO A 450 12.70 8.39 -13.19
C PRO A 450 11.67 7.55 -12.43
N PHE A 451 10.46 8.09 -12.26
CA PHE A 451 9.32 7.46 -11.61
C PHE A 451 8.16 7.33 -12.61
N ILE A 452 7.79 6.09 -12.93
CA ILE A 452 6.61 5.79 -13.75
C ILE A 452 5.41 5.63 -12.82
N LYS A 453 4.40 6.49 -12.97
CA LYS A 453 3.18 6.44 -12.17
C LYS A 453 2.25 5.32 -12.66
N THR A 454 1.88 4.42 -11.76
CA THR A 454 0.90 3.33 -11.93
C THR A 454 0.09 3.22 -10.64
N GLY A 455 -0.95 4.04 -10.50
CA GLY A 455 -1.70 4.23 -9.27
C GLY A 455 -3.16 3.81 -9.32
N THR A 456 -3.93 4.26 -8.32
CA THR A 456 -5.38 4.10 -8.25
C THR A 456 -6.03 5.47 -8.08
N ASN A 457 -7.08 5.72 -8.87
CA ASN A 457 -7.89 6.93 -8.76
C ASN A 457 -8.98 6.74 -7.69
N SER A 458 -9.50 5.52 -7.59
CA SER A 458 -10.58 5.16 -6.68
C SER A 458 -10.09 4.42 -5.41
N PRO A 459 -10.74 4.62 -4.24
CA PRO A 459 -11.83 5.56 -4.05
C PRO A 459 -11.32 6.99 -3.83
N GLU A 460 -11.94 7.98 -4.47
CA GLU A 460 -11.57 9.40 -4.29
C GLU A 460 -11.81 9.90 -2.85
N ASN A 461 -12.76 9.30 -2.13
CA ASN A 461 -13.06 9.58 -0.74
C ASN A 461 -12.34 8.61 0.22
N PHE A 462 -11.14 8.13 -0.14
CA PHE A 462 -10.32 7.23 0.68
C PHE A 462 -10.18 7.67 2.15
N MET A 463 -10.17 8.98 2.40
CA MET A 463 -10.03 9.55 3.76
C MET A 463 -11.37 9.65 4.53
N GLY A 464 -12.49 9.25 3.93
CA GLY A 464 -13.82 9.11 4.53
C GLY A 464 -13.94 7.86 5.41
N TYR A 465 -13.02 7.69 6.36
CA TYR A 465 -12.80 6.44 7.09
C TYR A 465 -13.37 6.46 8.52
N ALA A 466 -14.04 5.37 8.91
CA ALA A 466 -14.73 5.26 10.19
C ALA A 466 -13.77 5.29 11.39
N GLY A 467 -12.51 4.88 11.22
CA GLY A 467 -11.50 4.92 12.27
C GLY A 467 -10.96 6.32 12.57
N PHE A 468 -11.31 7.33 11.79
CA PHE A 468 -10.99 8.71 12.09
C PHE A 468 -11.95 9.35 13.10
N ASP A 469 -11.49 10.44 13.73
CA ASP A 469 -12.29 11.18 14.69
C ASP A 469 -13.35 12.06 14.01
N GLY A 470 -14.54 12.07 14.59
CA GLY A 470 -15.65 12.93 14.17
C GLY A 470 -16.18 12.75 12.74
N VAL A 471 -15.84 11.66 12.04
CA VAL A 471 -16.33 11.38 10.68
C VAL A 471 -17.84 11.13 10.68
N GLN A 472 -18.54 11.78 9.76
CA GLN A 472 -19.99 11.73 9.61
C GLN A 472 -20.37 11.68 8.13
N ASP A 473 -21.44 10.97 7.81
CA ASP A 473 -22.10 11.04 6.51
C ASP A 473 -23.06 12.24 6.53
N ASN A 474 -22.87 13.17 5.59
CA ASN A 474 -23.65 14.41 5.50
C ASN A 474 -24.60 14.44 4.31
N GLY A 475 -25.01 13.27 3.82
CA GLY A 475 -26.00 13.14 2.77
C GLY A 475 -25.43 12.89 1.38
N GLY A 476 -24.19 12.41 1.30
CA GLY A 476 -23.62 11.90 0.06
C GLY A 476 -23.99 10.44 -0.18
N VAL A 477 -23.02 9.62 -0.60
CA VAL A 477 -23.30 8.28 -1.13
C VAL A 477 -23.66 7.19 -0.11
N GLY A 478 -23.66 7.53 1.18
CA GLY A 478 -24.17 6.68 2.26
C GLY A 478 -23.22 5.60 2.74
N ILE A 479 -21.91 5.80 2.58
CA ILE A 479 -20.87 4.90 3.08
C ILE A 479 -19.81 5.71 3.83
N ILE A 480 -19.34 5.17 4.95
CA ILE A 480 -18.10 5.58 5.59
C ILE A 480 -17.22 4.34 5.56
N HIS A 481 -16.00 4.48 5.05
CA HIS A 481 -15.13 3.35 4.78
C HIS A 481 -14.70 2.63 6.06
N GLU A 482 -14.63 1.31 6.02
CA GLU A 482 -13.97 0.49 7.05
C GLU A 482 -12.80 -0.33 6.48
N PHE A 483 -12.77 -0.53 5.16
CA PHE A 483 -11.79 -1.37 4.46
C PHE A 483 -11.62 -2.73 5.14
N ALA A 484 -12.72 -3.32 5.62
CA ALA A 484 -12.70 -4.54 6.42
C ALA A 484 -11.94 -5.73 5.76
N PRO A 485 -12.00 -5.94 4.43
CA PRO A 485 -11.21 -6.98 3.75
C PRO A 485 -9.69 -6.80 3.85
N HIS A 486 -9.23 -5.60 4.21
CA HIS A 486 -7.81 -5.26 4.33
C HIS A 486 -7.28 -5.29 5.75
N VAL A 487 -8.11 -5.59 6.76
CA VAL A 487 -7.64 -5.78 8.14
C VAL A 487 -6.61 -6.91 8.24
N GLN A 488 -6.69 -7.92 7.37
CA GLN A 488 -5.74 -9.02 7.28
C GLN A 488 -4.37 -8.60 6.72
N ASP A 489 -4.29 -7.44 6.05
CA ASP A 489 -3.08 -6.93 5.42
C ASP A 489 -2.29 -6.02 6.37
N TRP A 490 -2.80 -5.76 7.58
CA TRP A 490 -2.10 -5.01 8.64
C TRP A 490 -1.11 -5.91 9.36
N ASN A 491 0.11 -5.44 9.55
CA ASN A 491 1.21 -6.18 10.19
C ASN A 491 1.53 -5.64 11.59
N PRO A 492 2.06 -6.46 12.51
CA PRO A 492 2.64 -5.95 13.75
C PRO A 492 3.69 -4.87 13.49
N GLY A 493 3.57 -3.73 14.18
CA GLY A 493 4.45 -2.57 13.99
C GLY A 493 3.83 -1.45 13.14
N ASP A 494 2.81 -1.77 12.33
CA ASP A 494 2.09 -0.77 11.54
C ASP A 494 1.34 0.24 12.43
N PRO A 495 1.07 1.46 11.91
CA PRO A 495 0.33 2.47 12.66
C PRO A 495 -1.03 1.97 13.17
N LEU A 496 -1.26 2.17 14.47
CA LEU A 496 -2.50 1.76 15.14
C LEU A 496 -3.10 2.92 15.94
N PHE A 497 -4.29 3.37 15.55
CA PHE A 497 -5.15 4.25 16.34
C PHE A 497 -6.59 3.74 16.32
N VAL A 498 -7.40 4.21 17.27
CA VAL A 498 -8.81 3.83 17.37
C VAL A 498 -9.65 5.09 17.48
N SER A 499 -10.71 5.17 16.68
CA SER A 499 -11.68 6.25 16.81
C SER A 499 -12.36 6.18 18.17
N SER A 500 -12.31 7.27 18.93
CA SER A 500 -13.04 7.36 20.19
C SER A 500 -14.57 7.42 19.98
N THR A 501 -15.01 7.75 18.75
CA THR A 501 -16.42 7.94 18.39
C THR A 501 -17.04 6.67 17.82
N SER A 502 -16.39 6.02 16.84
CA SER A 502 -16.93 4.81 16.18
C SER A 502 -16.44 3.50 16.81
N GLY A 503 -15.28 3.51 17.49
CA GLY A 503 -14.60 2.31 17.97
C GLY A 503 -13.85 1.51 16.90
N VAL A 504 -13.88 1.95 15.64
CA VAL A 504 -13.12 1.35 14.54
C VAL A 504 -11.64 1.72 14.69
N ASP A 505 -10.76 0.75 14.53
CA ASP A 505 -9.30 0.95 14.54
C ASP A 505 -8.76 1.27 13.13
N SER A 506 -7.47 1.59 13.01
CA SER A 506 -6.86 1.95 11.72
C SER A 506 -6.43 0.76 10.86
N LYS A 507 -6.69 -0.49 11.27
CA LYS A 507 -6.13 -1.66 10.58
C LYS A 507 -6.61 -1.78 9.14
N GLY A 508 -7.88 -1.45 8.89
CA GLY A 508 -8.45 -1.52 7.55
C GLY A 508 -7.76 -0.57 6.57
N ILE A 509 -7.64 0.73 6.92
CA ILE A 509 -7.04 1.73 6.03
C ILE A 509 -5.52 1.55 5.88
N ILE A 510 -4.83 1.12 6.94
CA ILE A 510 -3.39 0.86 6.90
C ILE A 510 -3.09 -0.42 6.12
N GLY A 511 -3.82 -1.50 6.38
CA GLY A 511 -3.70 -2.73 5.59
C GLY A 511 -4.07 -2.53 4.12
N ALA A 512 -4.99 -1.60 3.80
CA ALA A 512 -5.29 -1.27 2.41
C ALA A 512 -4.06 -0.65 1.71
N LEU A 513 -3.30 0.21 2.38
CA LEU A 513 -2.05 0.76 1.84
C LEU A 513 -0.98 -0.33 1.70
N ASN A 514 -0.85 -1.25 2.65
CA ASN A 514 0.06 -2.40 2.54
C ASN A 514 -0.27 -3.24 1.31
N TYR A 515 -1.54 -3.59 1.12
CA TYR A 515 -1.98 -4.35 -0.04
C TYR A 515 -1.68 -3.61 -1.35
N LEU A 516 -1.99 -2.31 -1.42
CA LEU A 516 -1.67 -1.51 -2.60
C LEU A 516 -0.16 -1.49 -2.90
N GLY A 517 0.67 -1.28 -1.87
CA GLY A 517 2.13 -1.32 -1.98
C GLY A 517 2.64 -2.68 -2.47
N GLU A 518 2.12 -3.77 -1.90
CA GLU A 518 2.44 -5.16 -2.30
C GLU A 518 2.06 -5.45 -3.76
N GLN A 519 0.90 -4.96 -4.21
CA GLN A 519 0.50 -5.05 -5.61
C GLN A 519 1.30 -4.13 -6.55
N GLY A 520 2.20 -3.31 -6.00
CA GLY A 520 3.05 -2.38 -6.75
C GLY A 520 2.37 -1.09 -7.16
N VAL A 521 1.19 -0.78 -6.62
CA VAL A 521 0.53 0.52 -6.80
C VAL A 521 1.41 1.59 -6.14
N ASN A 522 1.72 2.66 -6.87
CA ASN A 522 2.66 3.69 -6.40
C ASN A 522 2.09 5.11 -6.38
N SER A 523 0.78 5.26 -6.61
CA SER A 523 0.09 6.54 -6.48
C SER A 523 -1.34 6.34 -6.01
N LEU A 524 -1.80 7.28 -5.17
CA LEU A 524 -3.15 7.33 -4.62
C LEU A 524 -3.72 8.74 -4.82
N TYR A 525 -4.76 8.82 -5.62
CA TYR A 525 -5.63 9.99 -5.78
C TYR A 525 -6.66 10.04 -4.66
N PHE A 526 -6.87 11.21 -4.05
CA PHE A 526 -8.03 11.42 -3.16
C PHE A 526 -8.35 12.89 -2.95
N LEU A 527 -9.61 13.15 -2.59
CA LEU A 527 -10.13 14.45 -2.16
C LEU A 527 -9.88 14.60 -0.64
N PRO A 528 -9.10 15.60 -0.17
CA PRO A 528 -8.98 15.91 1.25
C PRO A 528 -10.20 16.70 1.78
N MET A 529 -11.14 17.09 0.91
CA MET A 529 -12.41 17.71 1.28
C MET A 529 -13.44 17.48 0.18
N ASN A 530 -14.57 16.83 0.49
CA ASN A 530 -15.63 16.52 -0.48
C ASN A 530 -17.04 17.01 -0.02
N LEU A 531 -17.08 18.01 0.86
CA LEU A 531 -18.34 18.62 1.29
C LEU A 531 -18.95 19.42 0.15
N GLY A 532 -20.23 19.16 -0.14
CA GLY A 532 -20.93 19.73 -1.30
C GLY A 532 -20.76 18.94 -2.59
N GLY A 533 -19.94 17.88 -2.59
CA GLY A 533 -19.81 16.93 -3.70
C GLY A 533 -20.51 15.61 -3.45
N ASP A 534 -19.97 14.53 -4.00
CA ASP A 534 -20.64 13.22 -4.02
C ASP A 534 -20.51 12.45 -2.69
N GLY A 535 -19.33 12.46 -2.06
CA GLY A 535 -19.12 11.77 -0.79
C GLY A 535 -19.69 12.49 0.43
N GLN A 536 -19.30 13.74 0.65
CA GLN A 536 -19.71 14.55 1.82
C GLN A 536 -19.37 13.96 3.20
N GLU A 537 -18.29 13.19 3.31
CA GLU A 537 -17.78 12.66 4.58
C GLU A 537 -16.30 12.97 4.86
N THR A 538 -15.56 13.39 3.83
CA THR A 538 -14.14 13.74 3.95
C THR A 538 -13.99 15.24 4.14
N THR A 539 -13.38 15.65 5.26
CA THR A 539 -13.12 17.06 5.56
C THR A 539 -12.05 17.21 6.63
N PRO A 540 -11.19 18.25 6.59
CA PRO A 540 -10.24 18.52 7.66
C PRO A 540 -10.84 19.40 8.78
N PHE A 541 -12.08 19.86 8.64
CA PHE A 541 -12.70 20.86 9.51
C PHE A 541 -13.29 20.25 10.79
N VAL A 542 -13.48 21.08 11.82
CA VAL A 542 -14.17 20.69 13.08
C VAL A 542 -15.68 20.46 12.92
N GLY A 543 -16.24 20.81 11.76
CA GLY A 543 -17.67 20.75 11.46
C GLY A 543 -17.95 20.61 9.96
N TYR A 544 -19.22 20.45 9.62
CA TYR A 544 -19.70 20.04 8.30
C TYR A 544 -20.67 21.05 7.66
N GLU A 545 -20.93 22.18 8.32
CA GLU A 545 -21.81 23.21 7.79
C GLU A 545 -21.02 24.20 6.92
N LYS A 546 -21.65 24.74 5.86
CA LYS A 546 -21.06 25.82 5.04
C LYS A 546 -21.08 27.17 5.78
N THR A 547 -20.45 27.24 6.95
CA THR A 547 -20.30 28.45 7.76
C THR A 547 -18.86 28.94 7.74
N HIS A 548 -18.64 30.23 7.97
CA HIS A 548 -17.28 30.76 8.08
C HIS A 548 -16.49 30.10 9.23
N PHE A 549 -17.16 29.71 10.31
CA PHE A 549 -16.52 29.05 11.44
C PHE A 549 -15.95 27.69 11.01
N ASP A 550 -16.76 26.79 10.48
CA ASP A 550 -16.30 25.45 10.08
C ASP A 550 -15.19 25.52 9.02
N LYS A 551 -15.33 26.41 8.04
CA LYS A 551 -14.35 26.62 6.97
C LYS A 551 -13.01 27.22 7.42
N THR A 552 -12.90 27.63 8.69
CA THR A 552 -11.69 28.25 9.26
C THR A 552 -11.19 27.59 10.55
N HIS A 553 -11.75 26.44 10.93
CA HIS A 553 -11.36 25.69 12.14
C HIS A 553 -11.13 24.22 11.79
N TYR A 554 -9.97 23.69 12.14
CA TYR A 554 -9.49 22.38 11.72
C TYR A 554 -9.51 21.37 12.86
N ASP A 555 -9.93 20.15 12.57
CA ASP A 555 -9.98 19.05 13.53
C ASP A 555 -8.57 18.47 13.73
N ILE A 556 -7.97 18.76 14.89
CA ILE A 556 -6.57 18.40 15.15
C ILE A 556 -6.42 16.89 15.32
N SER A 557 -7.42 16.24 15.92
CA SER A 557 -7.43 14.79 16.15
C SER A 557 -7.46 14.03 14.83
N ARG A 558 -8.37 14.40 13.93
CA ARG A 558 -8.46 13.83 12.58
C ARG A 558 -7.19 14.05 11.78
N LEU A 559 -6.66 15.28 11.76
CA LEU A 559 -5.44 15.58 11.01
C LEU A 559 -4.18 14.91 11.60
N HIS A 560 -4.18 14.62 12.90
CA HIS A 560 -3.16 13.79 13.53
C HIS A 560 -3.23 12.34 13.03
N GLN A 561 -4.43 11.78 12.89
CA GLN A 561 -4.64 10.43 12.34
C GLN A 561 -4.31 10.34 10.85
N TRP A 562 -4.67 11.37 10.07
CA TRP A 562 -4.29 11.47 8.65
C TRP A 562 -2.78 11.46 8.47
N ASN A 563 -2.04 12.09 9.37
CA ASN A 563 -0.58 12.06 9.33
C ASN A 563 -0.02 10.63 9.46
N HIS A 564 -0.61 9.78 10.30
CA HIS A 564 -0.18 8.38 10.43
C HIS A 564 -0.42 7.63 9.11
N VAL A 565 -1.61 7.78 8.52
CA VAL A 565 -1.98 7.11 7.26
C VAL A 565 -1.10 7.57 6.09
N LEU A 566 -0.92 8.89 5.92
CA LEU A 566 -0.15 9.42 4.78
C LEU A 566 1.35 9.22 4.94
N ASN A 567 1.88 9.22 6.17
CA ASN A 567 3.26 8.80 6.41
C ASN A 567 3.46 7.32 6.08
N HIS A 568 2.47 6.48 6.32
CA HIS A 568 2.54 5.08 5.97
C HIS A 568 2.43 4.85 4.45
N ALA A 569 1.62 5.63 3.74
CA ALA A 569 1.57 5.58 2.27
C ALA A 569 2.96 5.79 1.64
N GLN A 570 3.76 6.74 2.13
CA GLN A 570 5.13 6.92 1.62
C GLN A 570 6.07 5.76 1.99
N GLU A 571 5.86 5.07 3.11
CA GLU A 571 6.60 3.85 3.49
C GLU A 571 6.28 2.71 2.51
N GLN A 572 5.05 2.66 2.00
CA GLN A 572 4.62 1.75 0.93
C GLN A 572 5.05 2.20 -0.47
N GLY A 573 5.78 3.31 -0.61
CA GLY A 573 6.25 3.80 -1.90
C GLY A 573 5.19 4.55 -2.72
N ILE A 574 4.09 4.96 -2.08
CA ILE A 574 2.94 5.59 -2.73
C ILE A 574 3.10 7.12 -2.71
N LEU A 575 3.07 7.73 -3.89
CA LEU A 575 2.85 9.17 -4.05
C LEU A 575 1.39 9.51 -3.73
N VAL A 576 1.15 10.56 -2.96
CA VAL A 576 -0.20 11.03 -2.65
C VAL A 576 -0.58 12.23 -3.51
N GLN A 577 -1.67 12.09 -4.25
CA GLN A 577 -2.23 13.13 -5.13
C GLN A 577 -3.45 13.74 -4.44
N PHE A 578 -3.27 14.95 -3.89
CA PHE A 578 -4.33 15.71 -3.24
C PHE A 578 -5.12 16.47 -4.28
N VAL A 579 -6.41 16.20 -4.37
CA VAL A 579 -7.33 16.83 -5.31
C VAL A 579 -8.17 17.83 -4.55
N LEU A 580 -7.92 19.12 -4.76
CA LEU A 580 -8.25 20.15 -3.78
C LEU A 580 -9.68 20.71 -3.90
N ALA A 581 -10.43 20.28 -4.91
CA ALA A 581 -11.82 20.59 -5.18
C ALA A 581 -12.39 19.54 -6.16
N GLU A 582 -13.71 19.51 -6.27
CA GLU A 582 -14.51 18.56 -7.07
C GLU A 582 -15.46 19.34 -7.97
N THR A 583 -15.90 18.76 -9.09
CA THR A 583 -16.73 19.38 -10.14
C THR A 583 -18.05 19.98 -9.64
N GLU A 584 -18.65 19.44 -8.58
CA GLU A 584 -19.95 19.91 -8.12
C GLU A 584 -19.86 21.37 -7.69
N TRP A 585 -20.74 22.20 -8.27
CA TRP A 585 -20.84 23.61 -7.95
C TRP A 585 -20.84 23.90 -6.43
N ALA A 586 -21.48 23.05 -5.62
CA ALA A 586 -21.52 23.24 -4.17
C ALA A 586 -20.18 22.95 -3.46
N ASN A 587 -19.37 22.00 -3.96
CA ASN A 587 -17.99 21.75 -3.52
C ASN A 587 -17.07 22.89 -3.98
N GLU A 588 -17.07 23.22 -5.27
CA GLU A 588 -16.23 24.30 -5.81
C GLU A 588 -16.44 25.61 -5.05
N HIS A 589 -17.71 25.94 -4.79
CA HIS A 589 -18.10 27.17 -4.09
C HIS A 589 -18.11 27.01 -2.57
N TRP A 590 -17.66 25.87 -2.00
CA TRP A 590 -17.66 25.64 -0.56
C TRP A 590 -16.79 26.68 0.15
N LEU A 591 -15.54 26.83 -0.33
CA LEU A 591 -14.55 27.79 0.16
C LEU A 591 -14.60 29.07 -0.68
N ASP A 592 -14.82 30.19 0.00
CA ASP A 592 -14.82 31.55 -0.56
C ASP A 592 -15.73 31.75 -1.80
N GLU A 593 -16.81 30.98 -1.92
CA GLU A 593 -17.71 30.97 -3.09
C GLU A 593 -16.95 30.79 -4.42
N GLY A 594 -15.88 29.98 -4.41
CA GLY A 594 -15.07 29.63 -5.59
C GLY A 594 -13.84 30.51 -5.80
N GLU A 595 -13.66 31.56 -5.00
CA GLU A 595 -12.55 32.49 -5.14
C GLU A 595 -11.29 32.03 -4.39
N MET A 596 -10.14 32.63 -4.70
CA MET A 596 -8.90 32.44 -3.91
C MET A 596 -8.85 33.37 -2.68
N GLY A 597 -9.85 33.20 -1.82
CA GLY A 597 -10.09 34.02 -0.64
C GLY A 597 -9.38 33.53 0.63
N THR A 598 -9.98 33.81 1.78
CA THR A 598 -9.38 33.56 3.10
C THR A 598 -9.44 32.08 3.46
N GLU A 599 -10.55 31.42 3.14
CA GLU A 599 -10.84 30.03 3.53
C GLU A 599 -9.96 29.06 2.72
N ARG A 600 -9.84 29.28 1.40
CA ARG A 600 -9.01 28.48 0.49
C ARG A 600 -7.52 28.66 0.73
N LYS A 601 -7.06 29.89 1.00
CA LYS A 601 -5.66 30.15 1.40
C LYS A 601 -5.30 29.46 2.71
N LEU A 602 -6.23 29.43 3.67
CA LEU A 602 -6.02 28.73 4.93
C LEU A 602 -6.00 27.20 4.70
N PHE A 603 -6.91 26.68 3.89
CA PHE A 603 -6.98 25.26 3.50
C PHE A 603 -5.69 24.77 2.86
N PHE A 604 -5.18 25.48 1.86
CA PHE A 604 -3.90 25.11 1.23
C PHE A 604 -2.74 25.17 2.23
N ARG A 605 -2.72 26.20 3.08
CA ARG A 605 -1.65 26.37 4.07
C ARG A 605 -1.65 25.28 5.13
N GLU A 606 -2.81 24.88 5.65
CA GLU A 606 -2.89 23.79 6.63
C GLU A 606 -2.48 22.45 6.03
N LEU A 607 -2.91 22.13 4.81
CA LEU A 607 -2.49 20.91 4.12
C LEU A 607 -0.97 20.88 3.87
N VAL A 608 -0.39 21.98 3.37
CA VAL A 608 1.07 22.08 3.14
C VAL A 608 1.85 21.99 4.45
N ALA A 609 1.41 22.69 5.51
CA ALA A 609 2.10 22.69 6.80
C ALA A 609 2.11 21.31 7.47
N ARG A 610 1.05 20.52 7.26
CA ARG A 610 0.87 19.21 7.89
C ARG A 610 1.44 18.08 7.06
N PHE A 611 1.31 18.12 5.73
CA PHE A 611 1.58 16.99 4.83
C PHE A 611 2.57 17.29 3.71
N GLY A 612 2.94 18.56 3.49
CA GLY A 612 3.93 18.94 2.48
C GLY A 612 5.35 18.43 2.76
N TYR A 613 5.59 17.73 3.87
CA TYR A 613 6.88 17.10 4.17
C TYR A 613 7.06 15.74 3.46
N LEU A 614 5.97 15.11 2.98
CA LEU A 614 6.02 13.79 2.36
C LEU A 614 6.91 13.82 1.12
N ASN A 615 7.61 12.71 0.85
CA ASN A 615 8.54 12.64 -0.28
C ASN A 615 7.83 12.56 -1.64
N GLY A 616 6.55 12.19 -1.69
CA GLY A 616 5.77 12.09 -2.93
C GLY A 616 4.43 12.78 -2.75
N VAL A 617 4.33 14.03 -3.16
CA VAL A 617 3.08 14.81 -3.15
C VAL A 617 2.83 15.37 -4.54
N LYS A 618 1.57 15.38 -4.96
CA LYS A 618 1.09 16.17 -6.09
C LYS A 618 -0.16 16.95 -5.68
N TRP A 619 -0.19 18.24 -6.04
CA TRP A 619 -1.32 19.12 -5.80
C TRP A 619 -2.16 19.23 -7.07
N ASN A 620 -3.29 18.54 -7.14
CA ASN A 620 -4.27 18.72 -8.21
C ASN A 620 -5.31 19.75 -7.77
N LEU A 621 -5.45 20.85 -8.52
CA LEU A 621 -6.22 22.01 -8.05
C LEU A 621 -7.75 21.77 -8.01
N CYS A 622 -8.25 20.90 -8.88
CA CYS A 622 -9.66 20.54 -8.98
C CYS A 622 -9.80 19.28 -9.83
N GLU A 623 -10.65 18.35 -9.42
CA GLU A 623 -11.24 17.31 -10.28
C GLU A 623 -12.19 17.97 -11.29
N GLU A 624 -12.34 17.38 -12.50
CA GLU A 624 -13.18 17.91 -13.61
C GLU A 624 -13.34 19.45 -13.63
N ASN A 625 -12.22 20.17 -13.77
CA ASN A 625 -12.15 21.58 -13.38
C ASN A 625 -13.11 22.54 -14.14
N ASP A 626 -13.92 23.30 -13.39
CA ASP A 626 -14.70 24.44 -13.91
C ASP A 626 -14.15 25.84 -13.53
N TYR A 627 -13.10 25.92 -12.69
CA TYR A 627 -12.51 27.21 -12.32
C TYR A 627 -11.94 27.98 -13.53
N PRO A 628 -12.11 29.32 -13.58
CA PRO A 628 -11.42 30.16 -14.55
C PRO A 628 -9.90 30.05 -14.46
N ILE A 629 -9.21 30.16 -15.60
CA ILE A 629 -7.74 30.12 -15.71
C ILE A 629 -7.05 31.10 -14.74
N GLU A 630 -7.57 32.31 -14.57
CA GLU A 630 -6.99 33.29 -13.64
C GLU A 630 -7.08 32.82 -12.18
N THR A 631 -8.20 32.21 -11.79
CA THR A 631 -8.36 31.62 -10.45
C THR A 631 -7.38 30.47 -10.25
N LEU A 632 -7.18 29.62 -11.26
CA LEU A 632 -6.16 28.56 -11.22
C LEU A 632 -4.75 29.11 -11.05
N ARG A 633 -4.40 30.20 -11.73
CA ARG A 633 -3.10 30.88 -11.55
C ARG A 633 -2.95 31.44 -10.13
N GLU A 634 -4.00 32.01 -9.55
CA GLU A 634 -3.97 32.49 -8.16
C GLU A 634 -3.78 31.34 -7.17
N MET A 635 -4.51 30.24 -7.35
CA MET A 635 -4.39 29.01 -6.56
C MET A 635 -2.98 28.44 -6.64
N ALA A 636 -2.47 28.19 -7.86
CA ALA A 636 -1.14 27.65 -8.10
C ALA A 636 -0.04 28.58 -7.56
N SER A 637 -0.16 29.89 -7.77
CA SER A 637 0.81 30.87 -7.28
C SER A 637 0.90 30.86 -5.75
N TYR A 638 -0.21 30.77 -5.04
CA TYR A 638 -0.20 30.70 -3.58
C TYR A 638 0.35 29.36 -3.08
N MET A 639 -0.05 28.24 -3.70
CA MET A 639 0.47 26.90 -3.39
C MET A 639 2.01 26.85 -3.53
N LYS A 640 2.54 27.31 -4.67
CA LYS A 640 3.99 27.38 -4.92
C LYS A 640 4.75 28.31 -3.97
N ALA A 641 4.07 29.32 -3.41
CA ALA A 641 4.69 30.27 -2.48
C ALA A 641 4.84 29.70 -1.06
N ILE A 642 3.94 28.79 -0.64
CA ILE A 642 3.93 28.23 0.72
C ILE A 642 4.56 26.83 0.80
N ASP A 643 4.62 26.08 -0.30
CA ASP A 643 5.24 24.77 -0.36
C ASP A 643 6.76 24.89 -0.59
N ALA A 644 7.52 24.64 0.47
CA ALA A 644 8.99 24.73 0.47
C ALA A 644 9.68 23.81 -0.54
N TYR A 645 9.03 22.70 -0.92
CA TYR A 645 9.57 21.71 -1.84
C TYR A 645 9.10 21.92 -3.27
N ARG A 646 8.11 22.79 -3.49
CA ARG A 646 7.53 23.11 -4.80
C ARG A 646 7.02 21.85 -5.51
N HIS A 647 6.27 21.02 -4.80
CA HIS A 647 5.67 19.82 -5.38
C HIS A 647 4.88 20.13 -6.66
N PRO A 648 4.77 19.14 -7.57
CA PRO A 648 4.06 19.33 -8.84
C PRO A 648 2.63 19.81 -8.64
N VAL A 649 2.23 20.79 -9.46
CA VAL A 649 0.85 21.29 -9.51
C VAL A 649 0.19 20.84 -10.82
N ALA A 650 -0.99 20.24 -10.70
CA ALA A 650 -1.81 19.69 -11.78
C ALA A 650 -3.20 20.32 -11.82
N VAL A 651 -3.90 20.12 -12.94
CA VAL A 651 -5.33 20.43 -13.11
C VAL A 651 -5.97 19.22 -13.78
N HIS A 652 -7.08 18.70 -13.24
CA HIS A 652 -7.86 17.62 -13.85
C HIS A 652 -8.79 18.15 -14.94
N THR A 653 -9.01 17.37 -16.00
CA THR A 653 -9.90 17.74 -17.10
C THR A 653 -11.29 17.11 -16.99
N HIS A 654 -12.28 17.74 -17.61
CA HIS A 654 -13.50 17.05 -18.05
C HIS A 654 -13.21 15.91 -19.04
N PRO A 655 -14.15 14.96 -19.25
CA PRO A 655 -13.89 13.80 -20.09
C PRO A 655 -13.51 14.18 -21.53
N ASN A 656 -12.29 13.82 -21.93
CA ASN A 656 -11.70 14.08 -23.25
C ASN A 656 -11.46 15.56 -23.60
N ASP A 657 -11.65 16.49 -22.66
CA ASP A 657 -11.49 17.92 -22.90
C ASP A 657 -10.16 18.45 -22.37
N VAL A 658 -9.13 18.34 -23.21
CA VAL A 658 -7.79 18.88 -22.93
C VAL A 658 -7.62 20.34 -23.38
N ALA A 659 -8.70 21.04 -23.75
CA ALA A 659 -8.62 22.42 -24.26
C ALA A 659 -8.08 23.39 -23.21
N ILE A 660 -8.41 23.17 -21.92
CA ILE A 660 -7.92 23.98 -20.80
C ILE A 660 -6.40 24.11 -20.77
N TYR A 661 -5.68 23.06 -21.19
CA TYR A 661 -4.23 23.07 -21.20
C TYR A 661 -3.65 24.05 -22.21
N GLN A 662 -4.35 24.39 -23.30
CA GLN A 662 -3.85 25.34 -24.29
C GLN A 662 -3.55 26.72 -23.67
N ASP A 663 -4.28 27.10 -22.62
CA ASP A 663 -4.11 28.36 -21.90
C ASP A 663 -3.11 28.28 -20.73
N LEU A 664 -2.71 27.08 -20.33
CA LEU A 664 -1.83 26.80 -19.19
C LEU A 664 -0.42 26.35 -19.59
N VAL A 665 -0.26 25.68 -20.74
CA VAL A 665 1.05 25.16 -21.16
C VAL A 665 2.11 26.25 -21.26
N GLY A 666 3.29 25.96 -20.71
CA GLY A 666 4.41 26.91 -20.63
C GLY A 666 4.36 27.88 -19.45
N ASP A 667 3.24 27.98 -18.74
CA ASP A 667 3.16 28.72 -17.48
C ASP A 667 3.98 27.97 -16.39
N PRO A 668 4.96 28.61 -15.73
CA PRO A 668 5.81 27.95 -14.73
C PRO A 668 5.09 27.55 -13.45
N LEU A 669 3.82 27.94 -13.28
CA LEU A 669 3.00 27.56 -12.14
C LEU A 669 2.49 26.11 -12.21
N PHE A 670 2.46 25.51 -13.40
CA PHE A 670 1.91 24.18 -13.65
C PHE A 670 3.00 23.22 -14.16
N ASP A 671 2.94 21.98 -13.68
CA ASP A 671 3.96 20.96 -13.91
C ASP A 671 3.41 19.66 -14.50
N ALA A 672 2.10 19.43 -14.36
CA ALA A 672 1.48 18.16 -14.69
C ALA A 672 0.08 18.37 -15.31
N ALA A 673 -0.29 17.45 -16.20
CA ALA A 673 -1.65 17.22 -16.64
C ALA A 673 -2.24 16.04 -15.86
N SER A 674 -3.53 16.09 -15.55
CA SER A 674 -4.32 15.00 -15.01
C SER A 674 -5.56 14.84 -15.90
N VAL A 675 -5.66 13.74 -16.63
CA VAL A 675 -6.59 13.61 -17.77
C VAL A 675 -7.64 12.56 -17.51
N GLN A 676 -8.89 12.93 -17.77
CA GLN A 676 -10.02 12.02 -17.87
C GLN A 676 -10.36 11.73 -19.34
N TYR A 677 -10.60 10.47 -19.68
CA TYR A 677 -10.66 10.04 -21.07
C TYR A 677 -11.42 8.73 -21.29
N ALA A 678 -11.98 8.60 -22.50
CA ALA A 678 -12.48 7.33 -23.00
C ALA A 678 -11.32 6.38 -23.34
N PRO A 679 -11.42 5.07 -23.07
CA PRO A 679 -10.35 4.09 -23.31
C PRO A 679 -9.76 4.17 -24.71
N SER A 680 -10.60 4.22 -25.75
CA SER A 680 -10.17 4.35 -27.16
C SER A 680 -9.38 5.63 -27.53
N LEU A 681 -9.23 6.57 -26.60
CA LEU A 681 -8.51 7.83 -26.78
C LEU A 681 -7.23 7.90 -25.94
N SER A 682 -6.89 6.84 -25.20
CA SER A 682 -5.69 6.67 -24.37
C SER A 682 -4.43 7.15 -25.09
N ASP A 683 -4.09 6.56 -26.23
CA ASP A 683 -2.90 6.88 -27.01
C ASP A 683 -2.95 8.35 -27.50
N ASN A 684 -3.97 8.67 -28.29
CA ASN A 684 -4.10 9.97 -28.95
C ASN A 684 -4.06 11.16 -27.97
N LEU A 685 -4.75 11.07 -26.83
CA LEU A 685 -4.76 12.17 -25.85
C LEU A 685 -3.44 12.26 -25.09
N THR A 686 -2.83 11.13 -24.70
CA THR A 686 -1.52 11.13 -24.05
C THR A 686 -0.48 11.80 -24.94
N GLN A 687 -0.37 11.36 -26.20
CA GLN A 687 0.55 11.96 -27.16
C GLN A 687 0.22 13.42 -27.47
N MET A 688 -1.06 13.80 -27.53
CA MET A 688 -1.47 15.18 -27.77
C MET A 688 -0.99 16.12 -26.65
N VAL A 689 -1.25 15.77 -25.39
CA VAL A 689 -0.84 16.57 -24.22
C VAL A 689 0.69 16.61 -24.10
N ARG A 690 1.36 15.48 -24.28
CA ARG A 690 2.82 15.37 -24.34
C ARG A 690 3.42 16.34 -25.36
N ASN A 691 2.91 16.32 -26.60
CA ASN A 691 3.40 17.17 -27.67
C ASN A 691 3.10 18.65 -27.42
N MET A 692 1.91 18.97 -26.90
CA MET A 692 1.49 20.33 -26.58
C MET A 692 2.40 20.98 -25.54
N THR A 693 2.68 20.27 -24.43
CA THR A 693 3.51 20.77 -23.33
C THR A 693 4.98 20.89 -23.75
N GLN A 694 5.51 19.89 -24.47
CA GLN A 694 6.84 19.96 -25.05
C GLN A 694 7.01 21.14 -26.01
N ALA A 695 6.02 21.40 -26.88
CA ALA A 695 6.06 22.50 -27.83
C ALA A 695 6.04 23.87 -27.14
N ALA A 696 5.43 23.97 -25.96
CA ALA A 696 5.45 25.17 -25.12
C ALA A 696 6.80 25.37 -24.38
N GLY A 697 7.75 24.44 -24.53
CA GLY A 697 9.09 24.53 -23.91
C GLY A 697 9.16 24.05 -22.46
N ARG A 698 8.06 23.48 -21.94
CA ARG A 698 7.97 22.94 -20.58
C ARG A 698 7.27 21.59 -20.63
N ARG A 699 8.02 20.50 -20.55
CA ARG A 699 7.46 19.14 -20.56
C ARG A 699 6.74 18.91 -19.25
N TRP A 700 5.44 18.65 -19.30
CA TRP A 700 4.70 18.30 -18.10
C TRP A 700 4.77 16.80 -17.85
N ILE A 701 4.57 16.40 -16.60
CA ILE A 701 4.14 15.03 -16.33
C ILE A 701 2.75 14.87 -16.96
N VAL A 702 2.52 13.78 -17.69
CA VAL A 702 1.22 13.52 -18.35
C VAL A 702 0.56 12.36 -17.65
N ASP A 703 -0.30 12.65 -16.68
CA ASP A 703 -1.02 11.63 -15.93
C ASP A 703 -2.41 11.42 -16.53
N MET A 704 -2.68 10.18 -16.90
CA MET A 704 -3.94 9.70 -17.46
C MET A 704 -4.71 9.06 -16.30
N ASP A 705 -5.34 9.91 -15.50
CA ASP A 705 -5.78 9.57 -14.14
C ASP A 705 -7.18 8.96 -14.08
N GLU A 706 -8.03 9.20 -15.08
CA GLU A 706 -9.40 8.72 -15.03
C GLU A 706 -9.85 8.12 -16.36
N ASN A 707 -9.90 6.79 -16.41
CA ASN A 707 -10.18 6.02 -17.61
C ASN A 707 -11.59 5.41 -17.58
N GLY A 708 -12.29 5.46 -18.71
CA GLY A 708 -13.60 4.82 -18.84
C GLY A 708 -14.76 5.79 -18.64
N THR A 709 -15.97 5.23 -18.49
CA THR A 709 -17.16 6.02 -18.16
C THR A 709 -17.52 5.86 -16.69
N TRP A 710 -18.15 6.87 -16.11
CA TRP A 710 -18.58 6.89 -14.70
C TRP A 710 -19.31 5.61 -14.27
N ASN A 711 -20.09 4.96 -15.14
CA ASN A 711 -20.89 3.77 -14.78
C ASN A 711 -20.18 2.43 -14.99
N VAL A 712 -19.05 2.39 -15.69
CA VAL A 712 -18.32 1.14 -16.01
C VAL A 712 -17.00 1.12 -15.29
N GLY A 713 -16.16 2.14 -15.51
CA GLY A 713 -14.78 2.22 -15.04
C GLY A 713 -13.96 0.94 -15.24
N ALA A 714 -12.85 0.87 -14.54
CA ALA A 714 -11.99 -0.29 -14.42
C ALA A 714 -12.54 -1.26 -13.37
N ASN A 715 -12.61 -2.55 -13.72
CA ASN A 715 -13.07 -3.61 -12.83
C ASN A 715 -12.38 -4.94 -13.16
N GLY A 716 -12.58 -5.94 -12.29
CA GLY A 716 -11.95 -7.25 -12.46
C GLY A 716 -12.36 -7.99 -13.75
N SER A 717 -13.52 -7.66 -14.35
CA SER A 717 -14.02 -8.35 -15.54
C SER A 717 -13.52 -7.77 -16.87
N ASN A 718 -13.07 -6.51 -16.88
CA ASN A 718 -12.52 -5.85 -18.07
C ASN A 718 -10.99 -5.63 -17.97
N SER A 719 -10.31 -6.25 -17.01
CA SER A 719 -8.88 -6.03 -16.77
C SER A 719 -8.00 -6.37 -17.99
N ASP A 720 -8.36 -7.42 -18.75
CA ASP A 720 -7.63 -7.79 -19.97
C ASP A 720 -7.83 -6.78 -21.11
N GLU A 721 -9.03 -6.24 -21.25
CA GLU A 721 -9.36 -5.21 -22.25
C GLU A 721 -8.64 -3.90 -21.90
N MET A 722 -8.69 -3.47 -20.64
CA MET A 722 -7.99 -2.27 -20.17
C MET A 722 -6.46 -2.40 -20.27
N ARG A 723 -5.90 -3.60 -20.06
CA ARG A 723 -4.47 -3.85 -20.34
C ARG A 723 -4.15 -3.62 -21.81
N LYS A 724 -5.00 -4.11 -22.72
CA LYS A 724 -4.77 -4.05 -24.18
C LYS A 724 -5.05 -2.70 -24.82
N GLU A 725 -6.03 -1.95 -24.33
CA GLU A 725 -6.51 -0.69 -24.95
C GLU A 725 -6.02 0.57 -24.22
N VAL A 726 -5.55 0.45 -22.97
CA VAL A 726 -5.22 1.63 -22.15
C VAL A 726 -3.81 1.57 -21.60
N LEU A 727 -3.43 0.50 -20.91
CA LEU A 727 -2.18 0.47 -20.15
C LEU A 727 -0.95 0.75 -21.03
N TYR A 728 -0.81 0.03 -22.13
CA TYR A 728 0.36 0.18 -23.00
C TYR A 728 0.32 1.46 -23.84
N ASP A 729 -0.86 1.86 -24.34
CA ASP A 729 -1.09 3.14 -25.02
C ASP A 729 -0.58 4.32 -24.18
N VAL A 730 -0.92 4.35 -22.88
CA VAL A 730 -0.48 5.41 -21.97
C VAL A 730 1.01 5.31 -21.70
N LEU A 731 1.52 4.15 -21.29
CA LEU A 731 2.92 4.00 -20.89
C LEU A 731 3.90 4.21 -22.05
N PHE A 732 3.57 3.71 -23.25
CA PHE A 732 4.40 3.86 -24.45
C PHE A 732 4.31 5.27 -25.03
N SER A 733 3.28 6.03 -24.63
CA SER A 733 3.14 7.48 -24.85
C SER A 733 3.90 8.37 -23.85
N ASN A 734 4.75 7.79 -23.00
CA ASN A 734 5.41 8.46 -21.86
C ASN A 734 4.44 9.04 -20.81
N GLY A 735 3.23 8.47 -20.68
CA GLY A 735 2.26 8.86 -19.66
C GLY A 735 2.45 8.10 -18.34
N GLY A 736 1.84 8.63 -17.28
CA GLY A 736 1.52 7.91 -16.05
C GLY A 736 0.03 7.55 -16.03
N ILE A 737 -0.36 6.53 -15.26
CA ILE A 737 -1.76 6.07 -15.19
C ILE A 737 -2.25 5.90 -13.76
N GLU A 738 -3.52 6.22 -13.54
CA GLU A 738 -4.30 5.74 -12.39
C GLU A 738 -5.57 5.05 -12.89
N TRP A 739 -6.02 4.03 -12.15
CA TRP A 739 -7.24 3.29 -12.49
C TRP A 739 -8.46 3.86 -11.77
N TYR A 740 -9.42 4.36 -12.54
CA TYR A 740 -10.73 4.79 -12.07
C TYR A 740 -11.71 3.62 -12.06
N ALA A 741 -12.41 3.39 -10.96
CA ALA A 741 -13.19 2.17 -10.77
C ALA A 741 -14.67 2.29 -11.18
N GLY A 742 -15.17 3.48 -11.52
CA GLY A 742 -16.59 3.74 -11.82
C GLY A 742 -17.51 3.58 -10.61
N TYR A 743 -18.79 3.92 -10.76
CA TYR A 743 -19.81 3.90 -9.71
C TYR A 743 -20.45 2.51 -9.61
N HIS A 744 -19.91 1.68 -8.73
CA HIS A 744 -20.46 0.35 -8.43
C HIS A 744 -20.95 0.25 -7.00
N THR A 745 -21.99 -0.56 -6.81
CA THR A 745 -22.41 -0.95 -5.46
C THR A 745 -21.45 -1.99 -4.88
N LEU A 746 -21.42 -2.08 -3.55
CA LEU A 746 -20.80 -3.22 -2.86
C LEU A 746 -21.45 -4.55 -3.30
N PRO A 747 -20.71 -5.67 -3.35
CA PRO A 747 -19.32 -5.82 -2.88
C PRO A 747 -18.26 -5.47 -3.93
N LEU A 748 -18.64 -5.17 -5.18
CA LEU A 748 -17.66 -4.77 -6.19
C LEU A 748 -16.98 -3.46 -5.77
N GLY A 749 -17.78 -2.48 -5.32
CA GLY A 749 -17.25 -1.19 -4.91
C GLY A 749 -16.69 -0.40 -6.09
N GLY A 750 -16.75 0.91 -5.97
CA GLY A 750 -16.43 1.83 -7.03
C GLY A 750 -15.80 3.10 -6.48
N ASP A 751 -15.86 4.16 -7.26
CA ASP A 751 -15.14 5.39 -6.99
C ASP A 751 -15.38 6.01 -5.61
N VAL A 752 -16.59 5.88 -5.08
CA VAL A 752 -16.94 6.39 -3.75
C VAL A 752 -17.33 5.28 -2.76
N LYS A 753 -17.21 4.01 -3.19
CA LYS A 753 -17.70 2.83 -2.44
C LYS A 753 -16.72 1.66 -2.40
N MET A 754 -15.46 1.87 -2.79
CA MET A 754 -14.46 0.82 -2.81
C MET A 754 -14.07 0.43 -1.38
N GLU A 755 -14.39 -0.79 -0.98
CA GLU A 755 -13.94 -1.36 0.31
C GLU A 755 -12.86 -2.43 0.13
N ASN A 756 -12.68 -2.93 -1.10
CA ASN A 756 -11.80 -4.06 -1.38
C ASN A 756 -11.01 -3.86 -2.69
N PHE A 757 -9.74 -3.49 -2.57
CA PHE A 757 -8.83 -3.31 -3.70
C PHE A 757 -8.56 -4.60 -4.47
N ARG A 758 -8.78 -5.79 -3.87
CA ARG A 758 -8.65 -7.08 -4.58
C ARG A 758 -9.63 -7.24 -5.75
N THR A 759 -10.69 -6.44 -5.78
CA THR A 759 -11.62 -6.42 -6.91
C THR A 759 -10.97 -5.90 -8.21
N ARG A 760 -9.82 -5.21 -8.12
CA ARG A 760 -9.01 -4.69 -9.23
C ARG A 760 -7.59 -5.27 -9.27
N GLU A 761 -7.32 -6.35 -8.53
CA GLU A 761 -5.98 -6.94 -8.38
C GLU A 761 -5.28 -7.19 -9.73
N SER A 762 -5.98 -7.75 -10.71
CA SER A 762 -5.39 -8.02 -12.02
C SER A 762 -4.85 -6.76 -12.69
N LEU A 763 -5.52 -5.61 -12.58
CA LEU A 763 -5.06 -4.34 -13.15
C LEU A 763 -3.82 -3.82 -12.44
N PHE A 764 -3.78 -3.89 -11.10
CA PHE A 764 -2.61 -3.51 -10.34
C PHE A 764 -1.41 -4.39 -10.69
N ARG A 765 -1.61 -5.70 -10.78
CA ARG A 765 -0.59 -6.65 -11.22
C ARG A 765 -0.10 -6.35 -12.64
N PHE A 766 -0.99 -6.13 -13.61
CA PHE A 766 -0.58 -5.81 -14.98
C PHE A 766 0.21 -4.49 -15.06
N SER A 767 -0.20 -3.49 -14.29
CA SER A 767 0.50 -2.20 -14.24
C SER A 767 1.89 -2.34 -13.65
N ARG A 768 2.03 -3.13 -12.57
CA ARG A 768 3.33 -3.48 -11.99
C ARG A 768 4.22 -4.20 -13.00
N ILE A 769 3.72 -5.22 -13.68
CA ILE A 769 4.46 -5.99 -14.69
C ILE A 769 4.94 -5.08 -15.83
N ALA A 770 4.06 -4.22 -16.36
CA ALA A 770 4.42 -3.30 -17.44
C ALA A 770 5.49 -2.29 -16.99
N ARG A 771 5.36 -1.75 -15.76
CA ARG A 771 6.34 -0.84 -15.17
C ARG A 771 7.69 -1.53 -14.95
N GLU A 772 7.71 -2.70 -14.33
CA GLU A 772 8.93 -3.48 -14.08
C GLU A 772 9.64 -3.83 -15.39
N PHE A 773 8.88 -4.24 -16.42
CA PHE A 773 9.43 -4.45 -17.76
C PHE A 773 10.16 -3.21 -18.28
N LEU A 774 9.53 -2.02 -18.17
CA LEU A 774 10.13 -0.76 -18.62
C LEU A 774 11.37 -0.38 -17.79
N GLU A 775 11.33 -0.57 -16.47
CA GLU A 775 12.42 -0.22 -15.57
C GLU A 775 13.63 -1.17 -15.68
N GLU A 776 13.41 -2.44 -16.02
CA GLU A 776 14.44 -3.48 -16.04
C GLU A 776 15.07 -3.70 -17.42
N HIS A 777 14.32 -3.47 -18.50
CA HIS A 777 14.77 -3.84 -19.85
C HIS A 777 15.10 -2.65 -20.74
N VAL A 778 14.62 -1.44 -20.45
CA VAL A 778 14.81 -0.29 -21.34
C VAL A 778 15.18 1.00 -20.63
N ASP A 779 15.88 1.89 -21.34
CA ASP A 779 16.05 3.29 -20.93
C ASP A 779 14.81 4.10 -21.29
N PHE A 780 13.68 3.80 -20.64
CA PHE A 780 12.35 4.32 -21.01
C PHE A 780 12.28 5.86 -21.05
N GLN A 781 13.09 6.56 -20.23
CA GLN A 781 13.12 8.02 -20.21
C GLN A 781 13.62 8.60 -21.55
N ALA A 782 14.45 7.87 -22.28
CA ALA A 782 14.96 8.28 -23.59
C ALA A 782 14.07 7.88 -24.76
N LEU A 783 13.15 6.93 -24.55
CA LEU A 783 12.26 6.43 -25.60
C LEU A 783 11.12 7.42 -25.88
N VAL A 784 10.71 7.49 -27.14
CA VAL A 784 9.58 8.30 -27.61
C VAL A 784 8.57 7.42 -28.35
N PRO A 785 7.31 7.86 -28.48
CA PRO A 785 6.29 7.11 -29.24
C PRO A 785 6.69 6.95 -30.71
N MET A 786 6.46 5.75 -31.26
CA MET A 786 6.94 5.29 -32.56
C MET A 786 5.94 4.35 -33.27
N ASP A 787 4.65 4.44 -32.98
CA ASP A 787 3.61 3.47 -33.42
C ASP A 787 3.60 3.25 -34.94
N HIS A 788 3.94 4.30 -35.70
CA HIS A 788 4.09 4.27 -37.15
C HIS A 788 5.09 3.23 -37.71
N ILE A 789 5.94 2.61 -36.87
CA ILE A 789 6.85 1.55 -37.30
C ILE A 789 6.16 0.19 -37.41
N VAL A 790 4.98 0.00 -36.81
CA VAL A 790 4.27 -1.27 -36.81
C VAL A 790 3.02 -1.15 -37.68
N THR A 791 2.76 -2.16 -38.49
CA THR A 791 1.49 -2.28 -39.23
C THR A 791 0.93 -3.68 -39.02
N THR A 792 -0.23 -3.75 -38.38
CA THR A 792 -0.99 -4.98 -38.13
C THR A 792 -2.15 -5.10 -39.12
N ALA A 793 -2.75 -6.30 -39.22
CA ALA A 793 -3.93 -6.52 -40.04
C ALA A 793 -5.24 -6.03 -39.38
N THR A 794 -5.20 -5.79 -38.07
CA THR A 794 -6.34 -5.37 -37.23
C THR A 794 -5.93 -4.20 -36.33
N GLU A 795 -6.89 -3.32 -36.05
CA GLU A 795 -6.78 -2.18 -35.11
C GLU A 795 -7.61 -2.44 -33.85
N GLN A 796 -7.84 -3.72 -33.51
CA GLN A 796 -8.57 -4.08 -32.29
C GLN A 796 -7.80 -3.56 -31.07
N PHE A 797 -8.53 -2.95 -30.11
CA PHE A 797 -7.96 -2.31 -28.93
C PHE A 797 -7.00 -1.15 -29.25
N GLY A 798 -7.22 -0.40 -30.34
CA GLY A 798 -6.36 0.72 -30.73
C GLY A 798 -5.26 0.33 -31.71
N GLY A 799 -4.78 -0.91 -31.64
CA GLY A 799 -3.74 -1.44 -32.54
C GLY A 799 -2.42 -1.69 -31.80
N ALA A 800 -1.34 -1.83 -32.56
CA ALA A 800 -0.03 -2.05 -31.97
C ALA A 800 0.62 -0.72 -31.57
N GLU A 801 1.11 -0.65 -30.34
CA GLU A 801 1.83 0.51 -29.81
C GLU A 801 3.33 0.27 -29.85
N ALA A 802 4.11 1.31 -30.10
CA ALA A 802 5.56 1.18 -30.07
C ALA A 802 6.24 2.40 -29.49
N MET A 803 7.30 2.18 -28.72
CA MET A 803 8.20 3.24 -28.29
C MET A 803 9.63 2.86 -28.63
N GLY A 804 10.44 3.86 -28.93
CA GLY A 804 11.82 3.60 -29.30
C GLY A 804 12.69 4.84 -29.28
N LEU A 805 13.99 4.60 -29.40
CA LEU A 805 14.97 5.65 -29.64
C LEU A 805 15.60 5.40 -31.01
N PRO A 806 15.50 6.34 -31.97
CA PRO A 806 16.06 6.15 -33.30
C PRO A 806 17.53 5.70 -33.25
N GLY A 807 17.77 4.45 -33.65
CA GLY A 807 19.09 3.83 -33.71
C GLY A 807 19.51 3.02 -32.47
N ASN A 808 18.68 2.84 -31.44
CA ASN A 808 18.96 1.97 -30.29
C ASN A 808 17.88 0.90 -30.14
N ASP A 809 17.04 1.02 -29.12
CA ASP A 809 16.09 0.00 -28.70
C ASP A 809 14.67 0.38 -29.13
N VAL A 810 13.87 -0.63 -29.43
CA VAL A 810 12.44 -0.47 -29.77
C VAL A 810 11.64 -1.51 -29.00
N VAL A 811 10.57 -1.08 -28.35
CA VAL A 811 9.59 -1.95 -27.72
C VAL A 811 8.28 -1.80 -28.46
N ILE A 812 7.62 -2.93 -28.71
CA ILE A 812 6.33 -3.00 -29.37
C ILE A 812 5.37 -3.77 -28.48
N PHE A 813 4.18 -3.24 -28.27
CA PHE A 813 3.06 -3.97 -27.70
C PHE A 813 2.12 -4.39 -28.84
N LEU A 814 1.72 -5.66 -28.83
CA LEU A 814 0.82 -6.26 -29.79
C LEU A 814 -0.43 -6.74 -29.03
N PRO A 815 -1.64 -6.19 -29.28
CA PRO A 815 -2.88 -6.67 -28.64
C PRO A 815 -3.25 -8.11 -29.02
N ASP A 816 -2.77 -8.54 -30.19
CA ASP A 816 -2.69 -9.92 -30.66
C ASP A 816 -1.53 -10.08 -31.66
N ALA A 817 -1.15 -11.33 -31.93
CA ALA A 817 -0.16 -11.72 -32.93
C ALA A 817 -0.73 -12.75 -33.94
N LEU A 818 -2.03 -12.67 -34.27
CA LEU A 818 -2.70 -13.60 -35.19
C LEU A 818 -2.11 -13.55 -36.61
N ASP A 819 -1.81 -12.35 -37.07
CA ASP A 819 -1.13 -12.07 -38.33
C ASP A 819 0.26 -11.51 -38.05
N ALA A 820 1.25 -11.88 -38.88
CA ALA A 820 2.61 -11.36 -38.76
C ALA A 820 2.65 -9.84 -39.00
N PRO A 821 2.98 -9.01 -37.99
CA PRO A 821 3.06 -7.57 -38.17
C PRO A 821 4.16 -7.19 -39.16
N SER A 822 3.96 -6.14 -39.94
CA SER A 822 5.00 -5.56 -40.80
C SER A 822 5.72 -4.46 -40.04
N LEU A 823 7.05 -4.55 -39.91
CA LEU A 823 7.88 -3.57 -39.21
C LEU A 823 8.63 -2.68 -40.21
N SER A 824 8.41 -1.37 -40.13
CA SER A 824 9.18 -0.37 -40.89
C SER A 824 10.39 0.12 -40.10
N LEU A 825 11.52 -0.57 -40.24
CA LEU A 825 12.78 -0.21 -39.59
C LEU A 825 13.63 0.73 -40.45
N LEU A 826 13.03 1.45 -41.41
CA LEU A 826 13.74 2.26 -42.41
C LEU A 826 14.66 3.33 -41.81
N ASN A 827 14.26 3.89 -40.66
CA ASN A 827 14.99 4.93 -39.94
C ASN A 827 15.83 4.38 -38.78
N LEU A 828 15.96 3.05 -38.70
CA LEU A 828 16.74 2.35 -37.69
C LEU A 828 17.94 1.69 -38.36
N HIS A 829 19.04 1.55 -37.62
CA HIS A 829 20.31 1.05 -38.15
C HIS A 829 20.91 -0.01 -37.22
N GLY A 830 21.50 -1.04 -37.81
CA GLY A 830 22.11 -2.16 -37.08
C GLY A 830 21.24 -3.41 -37.11
N THR A 831 21.70 -4.42 -36.38
CA THR A 831 21.02 -5.70 -36.19
C THR A 831 20.33 -5.67 -34.82
N PHE A 832 19.11 -6.17 -34.78
CA PHE A 832 18.27 -6.23 -33.59
C PHE A 832 18.03 -7.69 -33.23
N ARG A 833 18.29 -8.04 -31.98
CA ARG A 833 17.74 -9.27 -31.40
C ARG A 833 16.24 -9.06 -31.17
N VAL A 834 15.48 -10.15 -31.22
CA VAL A 834 14.02 -10.11 -31.05
C VAL A 834 13.69 -11.00 -29.87
N ARG A 835 13.11 -10.41 -28.82
CA ARG A 835 12.67 -11.12 -27.62
C ARG A 835 11.18 -10.88 -27.40
N TRP A 836 10.46 -11.93 -27.03
CA TRP A 836 9.02 -11.91 -26.78
C TRP A 836 8.77 -12.05 -25.29
N PHE A 837 7.95 -11.17 -24.75
CA PHE A 837 7.57 -11.12 -23.35
C PHE A 837 6.05 -11.28 -23.20
N ASP A 838 5.64 -11.98 -22.16
CA ASP A 838 4.24 -12.11 -21.78
C ASP A 838 3.83 -10.92 -20.88
N PRO A 839 2.95 -10.01 -21.34
CA PRO A 839 2.52 -8.84 -20.55
C PRO A 839 1.66 -9.19 -19.32
N ARG A 840 1.31 -10.47 -19.12
CA ARG A 840 0.52 -10.96 -17.98
C ARG A 840 1.38 -11.57 -16.89
N THR A 841 2.62 -11.97 -17.22
CA THR A 841 3.57 -12.58 -16.27
C THR A 841 4.91 -11.85 -16.18
N GLY A 842 5.28 -11.05 -17.18
CA GLY A 842 6.57 -10.38 -17.32
C GLY A 842 7.69 -11.28 -17.87
N GLU A 843 7.42 -12.55 -18.15
CA GLU A 843 8.45 -13.51 -18.54
C GLU A 843 8.83 -13.40 -20.02
N GLU A 844 10.14 -13.57 -20.32
CA GLU A 844 10.60 -13.80 -21.68
C GLU A 844 10.20 -15.21 -22.12
N VAL A 845 9.30 -15.33 -23.10
CA VAL A 845 8.72 -16.60 -23.54
C VAL A 845 9.38 -17.17 -24.81
N ALA A 846 9.99 -16.31 -25.63
CA ALA A 846 10.61 -16.74 -26.88
C ALA A 846 11.63 -15.73 -27.43
N GLN A 847 12.52 -16.21 -28.29
CA GLN A 847 13.42 -15.37 -29.10
C GLN A 847 13.16 -15.61 -30.58
N GLY A 848 13.09 -14.54 -31.36
CA GLY A 848 12.92 -14.56 -32.80
C GLY A 848 14.23 -14.51 -33.58
N PRO A 849 14.19 -14.67 -34.91
CA PRO A 849 15.34 -14.36 -35.76
C PRO A 849 15.71 -12.87 -35.65
N THR A 850 16.98 -12.55 -35.81
CA THR A 850 17.44 -11.16 -35.81
C THR A 850 16.83 -10.37 -36.97
N LEU A 851 16.61 -9.08 -36.73
CA LEU A 851 16.07 -8.13 -37.68
C LEU A 851 17.13 -7.11 -38.09
N GLU A 852 17.23 -6.81 -39.37
CA GLU A 852 18.13 -5.76 -39.86
C GLU A 852 17.38 -4.43 -40.02
N GLY A 853 17.97 -3.35 -39.52
CA GLY A 853 17.49 -1.98 -39.76
C GLY A 853 17.67 -1.54 -41.22
N GLY A 854 16.99 -0.47 -41.61
CA GLY A 854 17.05 0.12 -42.95
C GLY A 854 16.12 -0.53 -43.97
N GLN A 855 15.21 -1.42 -43.54
CA GLN A 855 14.23 -2.08 -44.40
C GLN A 855 12.88 -2.25 -43.71
N THR A 856 11.84 -2.47 -44.51
CA THR A 856 10.55 -2.97 -44.04
C THR A 856 10.54 -4.49 -44.17
N GLN A 857 10.19 -5.20 -43.10
CA GLN A 857 10.18 -6.67 -43.06
C GLN A 857 9.11 -7.19 -42.09
N PRO A 858 8.57 -8.41 -42.31
CA PRO A 858 7.62 -9.00 -41.39
C PRO A 858 8.30 -9.45 -40.08
N LEU A 859 7.62 -9.26 -38.96
CA LEU A 859 7.96 -9.85 -37.67
C LEU A 859 7.48 -11.30 -37.64
N GLN A 860 8.40 -12.24 -37.41
CA GLN A 860 8.03 -13.64 -37.23
C GLN A 860 7.39 -13.86 -35.86
N VAL A 861 6.16 -14.39 -35.84
CA VAL A 861 5.44 -14.75 -34.61
C VAL A 861 6.06 -16.01 -34.01
N MET A 862 6.57 -15.91 -32.78
CA MET A 862 7.29 -17.01 -32.08
C MET A 862 6.51 -17.64 -30.93
N VAL A 863 5.33 -17.09 -30.63
CA VAL A 863 4.49 -17.45 -29.49
C VAL A 863 3.47 -18.53 -29.85
N SER A 864 3.09 -19.35 -28.87
CA SER A 864 2.18 -20.49 -29.05
C SER A 864 0.69 -20.12 -29.02
N GLN A 865 0.35 -18.94 -28.48
CA GLN A 865 -1.01 -18.41 -28.36
C GLN A 865 -1.11 -17.03 -29.01
N PRO A 866 -1.08 -16.96 -30.34
CA PRO A 866 -1.07 -15.70 -31.08
C PRO A 866 -2.34 -14.86 -30.91
N GLU A 867 -3.44 -15.40 -30.40
CA GLU A 867 -4.65 -14.66 -30.08
C GLU A 867 -4.55 -13.78 -28.81
N LEU A 868 -3.47 -13.93 -28.05
CA LEU A 868 -3.19 -13.19 -26.83
C LEU A 868 -2.25 -12.01 -27.12
N ASP A 869 -2.16 -11.08 -26.17
CA ASP A 869 -1.29 -9.92 -26.28
C ASP A 869 0.16 -10.23 -25.88
N TRP A 870 1.10 -9.51 -26.50
CA TRP A 870 2.54 -9.76 -26.37
C TRP A 870 3.35 -8.47 -26.42
N ILE A 871 4.45 -8.43 -25.68
CA ILE A 871 5.48 -7.41 -25.84
C ILE A 871 6.62 -7.99 -26.68
N VAL A 872 7.11 -7.21 -27.64
CA VAL A 872 8.26 -7.54 -28.47
C VAL A 872 9.33 -6.50 -28.24
N PHE A 873 10.47 -6.94 -27.71
CA PHE A 873 11.62 -6.10 -27.49
C PHE A 873 12.65 -6.34 -28.59
N LEU A 874 13.02 -5.26 -29.28
CA LEU A 874 14.08 -5.19 -30.27
C LEU A 874 15.29 -4.53 -29.63
N ASP A 875 16.19 -5.32 -29.05
CA ASP A 875 17.44 -4.84 -28.46
C ASP A 875 18.57 -4.88 -29.47
N ARG A 876 19.31 -3.78 -29.58
CA ARG A 876 20.41 -3.67 -30.53
C ARG A 876 21.61 -4.52 -30.09
N ASP A 877 22.15 -5.30 -31.03
CA ASP A 877 23.38 -6.12 -30.82
C ASP A 877 24.66 -5.29 -30.67
#